data_AF-A0A6C0I5K9-F1
#
_entry.id   AF-A0A6C0I5K9-F1
#
_cell.length_a   1.000
_cell.length_b   1.000
_cell.length_c   1.000
_cell.angle_alpha   90.00
_cell.angle_beta   90.00
_cell.angle_gamma   90.00
#
_symmetry.space_group_name_H-M   'P 1'
#
loop_
_entity.id
_entity.type
_entity.pdbx_description
1 polymer ?
#
loop_
_entity_poly.entity_id
_entity_poly.type
_entity_poly.pdbx_seq_one_letter_code
_entity_poly.pdbx_strand_id
1 'polypeptide(L)'
;MKLIVQSHGGSATTAFMSFINPYIESINCPNNTDTLKHTIPERTHTYNPTHVLYIYGDMHKTIRSLFRRKDGKGVTYASILNIILKCSNNATPLFQNYNEYIETVIKTRCEPIGCVDHMVRWKGVPGVFFIHYEQICNSDTIDAFLGVPTGTCSAFAIKPRRSTPDVSETSEYLNIMSEFDKIIDELVSKKHTEKYYLRLSRLKLTNIVIPSIPMNSKTLDERELCDLECLLNGTFAPINTYMTCGEYYRCLADPSFYPIPIVCSISSDVPIGIGAAISLKDVTGITYATLTVSECWKPDLTSEWKAVFGCDDDTHPYIRYVKSKGDIRYVSGNLVANTPFTHNSFSEYRKTPQQVKALGPFIGFQTRNPLHRSHTELIKRSTGDIPVLLHPVEGVTQECDIPFPVRMQCYKNTLPYLGNATLSILRLSMRMAGPREAVWHAGIRRNYGCSHFIVGRDHAGPSYRKKDGTSFYGSLDAQKLAKSLEASLGITIVTSEEVVYCEDIGEYRTLSESEGHTVKNISGTLFRSMLEKNEDVPEWYSYPEVIKSLQTYYQKPKGVCFYFVGLSGSGKSTLANALKGKLTEKYPCREVSLLDADEIRTNLSKGLGFSKEDRSTNVRRIGYVASEIVRHGGIVVVANIAPYQEDREFNRKLITSYGKYVELYVDTPIEVCEERDVKGLYKAARAGTLKGFTGVSDPFEPPTNCEVISLDNKHETIAQVISVCFKHIE
;
A
#
# COMPACT_ATOMS: atom_id res chain seq x y z
N MET A 1 39.80 28.60 -21.83
CA MET A 1 38.64 29.27 -21.20
C MET A 1 37.63 28.19 -20.83
N LYS A 2 37.70 27.56 -19.64
CA LYS A 2 37.04 27.96 -18.38
C LYS A 2 35.65 28.58 -18.60
N LEU A 3 34.60 27.79 -18.36
CA LEU A 3 33.28 28.29 -17.98
C LEU A 3 32.85 27.54 -16.72
N ILE A 4 32.50 28.37 -15.74
CA ILE A 4 32.35 28.10 -14.31
C ILE A 4 30.87 27.87 -14.02
N VAL A 5 30.61 26.94 -13.12
CA VAL A 5 29.31 26.71 -12.46
C VAL A 5 28.87 27.98 -11.72
N GLN A 6 27.67 28.48 -12.00
CA GLN A 6 26.92 29.34 -11.07
C GLN A 6 25.46 28.91 -11.00
N SER A 7 25.10 28.41 -9.82
CA SER A 7 23.74 28.22 -9.32
C SER A 7 23.03 29.56 -9.15
N HIS A 8 21.81 29.72 -9.66
CA HIS A 8 20.85 30.72 -9.17
C HIS A 8 19.53 30.03 -8.89
N GLY A 9 19.16 29.98 -7.61
CA GLY A 9 17.83 29.60 -7.15
C GLY A 9 16.85 30.75 -7.39
N GLY A 10 15.70 30.42 -7.98
CA GLY A 10 14.52 31.28 -8.03
C GLY A 10 13.40 30.61 -7.24
N SER A 11 13.05 31.17 -6.09
CA SER A 11 11.97 30.72 -5.22
C SER A 11 10.60 31.01 -5.83
N ALA A 12 9.61 30.20 -5.45
CA ALA A 12 8.20 30.19 -5.83
C ALA A 12 7.38 31.43 -5.41
N THR A 13 7.98 32.62 -5.45
CA THR A 13 7.36 33.88 -5.01
C THR A 13 6.66 34.60 -6.16
N THR A 14 6.98 34.28 -7.42
CA THR A 14 6.43 34.98 -8.60
C THR A 14 5.07 34.42 -9.06
N ALA A 15 4.69 33.21 -8.64
CA ALA A 15 3.38 32.62 -8.98
C ALA A 15 2.26 32.97 -7.98
N PHE A 16 2.61 33.46 -6.77
CA PHE A 16 1.64 33.82 -5.74
C PHE A 16 1.03 35.21 -5.96
N MET A 17 1.74 36.11 -6.66
CA MET A 17 1.32 37.50 -6.87
C MET A 17 0.32 37.69 -8.03
N SER A 18 0.12 36.72 -8.93
CA SER A 18 -0.92 36.83 -9.97
C SER A 18 -2.31 36.39 -9.49
N PHE A 19 -2.41 35.75 -8.31
CA PHE A 19 -3.67 35.23 -7.77
C PHE A 19 -4.40 36.22 -6.84
N ILE A 20 -3.72 37.26 -6.36
CA ILE A 20 -4.27 38.21 -5.36
C ILE A 20 -4.72 39.55 -5.98
N ASN A 21 -4.26 39.90 -7.18
CA ASN A 21 -4.56 41.20 -7.80
C ASN A 21 -6.05 41.49 -8.10
N PRO A 22 -6.93 40.50 -8.39
CA PRO A 22 -8.36 40.77 -8.54
C PRO A 22 -9.10 41.07 -7.22
N TYR A 23 -8.50 40.75 -6.07
CA TYR A 23 -9.13 40.95 -4.75
C TYR A 23 -8.80 42.30 -4.11
N ILE A 24 -7.74 42.98 -4.57
CA ILE A 24 -7.29 44.28 -4.04
C ILE A 24 -8.04 45.47 -4.69
N GLU A 25 -8.64 45.31 -5.87
CA GLU A 25 -9.40 46.39 -6.52
C GLU A 25 -10.81 46.62 -5.94
N SER A 26 -11.29 45.74 -5.04
CA SER A 26 -12.64 45.84 -4.46
C SER A 26 -12.72 46.53 -3.08
N ILE A 27 -11.60 46.99 -2.53
CA ILE A 27 -11.56 47.64 -1.21
C ILE A 27 -11.07 49.07 -1.36
N ASN A 28 -12.03 49.98 -1.57
CA ASN A 28 -11.83 51.41 -1.40
C ASN A 28 -11.58 51.74 0.08
N CYS A 29 -10.34 52.03 0.47
CA CYS A 29 -10.02 52.98 1.55
C CYS A 29 -8.52 53.34 1.62
N PRO A 30 -8.18 54.53 2.13
CA PRO A 30 -7.07 55.34 1.64
C PRO A 30 -5.79 55.27 2.47
N ASN A 31 -4.68 55.59 1.81
CA ASN A 31 -3.44 56.17 2.34
C ASN A 31 -2.87 55.62 3.66
N ASN A 32 -1.91 54.70 3.58
CA ASN A 32 -0.53 54.95 4.01
C ASN A 32 0.34 53.71 3.79
N THR A 33 1.04 53.70 2.66
CA THR A 33 2.26 52.92 2.47
C THR A 33 3.38 53.64 3.19
N ASP A 34 3.91 53.08 4.28
CA ASP A 34 5.32 53.16 4.67
C ASP A 34 5.48 52.68 6.11
N THR A 35 5.92 51.44 6.28
CA THR A 35 6.86 50.96 7.31
C THR A 35 6.74 49.45 7.43
N LEU A 36 7.65 48.72 6.78
CA LEU A 36 8.20 47.42 7.20
C LEU A 36 9.21 46.93 6.14
N LYS A 37 10.26 47.74 5.94
CA LYS A 37 11.56 47.20 5.55
C LYS A 37 12.31 46.88 6.84
N HIS A 38 12.88 45.68 6.89
CA HIS A 38 14.04 45.22 7.67
C HIS A 38 13.84 43.90 8.46
N THR A 39 14.51 42.88 7.92
CA THR A 39 15.26 41.78 8.58
C THR A 39 14.52 40.67 9.34
N ILE A 40 14.45 39.48 8.72
CA ILE A 40 14.44 38.17 9.39
C ILE A 40 15.61 37.35 8.79
N PRO A 41 16.55 36.79 9.57
CA PRO A 41 17.60 35.91 9.07
C PRO A 41 17.08 34.48 8.87
N GLU A 42 17.51 33.84 7.79
CA GLU A 42 17.33 32.41 7.52
C GLU A 42 18.00 31.54 8.59
N ARG A 43 17.24 30.65 9.26
CA ARG A 43 17.80 29.46 9.93
C ARG A 43 16.91 28.25 9.68
N THR A 44 17.57 27.16 9.30
CA THR A 44 17.08 25.80 9.07
C THR A 44 16.57 25.17 10.36
N HIS A 45 15.38 24.56 10.33
CA HIS A 45 14.72 23.98 11.51
C HIS A 45 15.08 22.50 11.72
N THR A 46 15.77 22.22 12.83
CA THR A 46 15.65 20.98 13.62
C THR A 46 14.73 21.25 14.81
N TYR A 47 13.80 20.33 15.11
CA TYR A 47 12.78 20.48 16.14
C TYR A 47 13.39 20.51 17.57
N ASN A 48 13.04 21.51 18.38
CA ASN A 48 13.50 21.71 19.77
C ASN A 48 12.30 22.03 20.71
N PRO A 49 12.22 21.54 21.97
CA PRO A 49 11.06 21.69 22.86
C PRO A 49 10.82 23.11 23.44
N THR A 50 11.52 24.13 22.96
CA THR A 50 11.43 25.52 23.46
C THR A 50 10.14 26.25 23.06
N HIS A 51 9.29 25.67 22.20
CA HIS A 51 8.07 26.31 21.71
C HIS A 51 6.92 26.40 22.74
N VAL A 52 6.93 25.57 23.80
CA VAL A 52 5.86 25.60 24.83
C VAL A 52 5.97 26.83 25.74
N LEU A 53 7.18 27.33 25.99
CA LEU A 53 7.41 28.53 26.81
C LEU A 53 7.02 29.84 26.10
N TYR A 54 7.04 29.86 24.77
CA TYR A 54 6.66 31.04 23.98
C TYR A 54 5.14 31.29 24.02
N ILE A 55 4.34 30.23 24.05
CA ILE A 55 2.86 30.31 24.09
C ILE A 55 2.37 30.90 25.42
N TYR A 56 2.98 30.52 26.54
CA TYR A 56 2.63 31.06 27.86
C TYR A 56 3.07 32.52 28.04
N GLY A 57 4.20 32.92 27.45
CA GLY A 57 4.69 34.30 27.48
C GLY A 57 3.76 35.29 26.76
N ASP A 58 3.19 34.89 25.63
CA ASP A 58 2.30 35.75 24.85
C ASP A 58 0.85 35.76 25.37
N MET A 59 0.37 34.66 25.99
CA MET A 59 -0.86 34.69 26.79
C MET A 59 -0.75 35.66 27.96
N HIS A 60 0.36 35.64 28.70
CA HIS A 60 0.58 36.52 29.85
C HIS A 60 0.66 38.01 29.44
N LYS A 61 1.30 38.32 28.30
CA LYS A 61 1.34 39.69 27.73
C LYS A 61 -0.03 40.16 27.24
N THR A 62 -0.82 39.26 26.64
CA THR A 62 -2.18 39.55 26.15
C THR A 62 -3.12 39.83 27.32
N ILE A 63 -3.04 39.01 28.37
CA ILE A 63 -3.77 39.21 29.64
C ILE A 63 -3.34 40.53 30.29
N ARG A 64 -2.04 40.84 30.40
CA ARG A 64 -1.54 42.15 30.90
C ARG A 64 -2.05 43.34 30.07
N SER A 65 -2.20 43.19 28.75
CA SER A 65 -2.70 44.26 27.88
C SER A 65 -4.19 44.57 28.08
N LEU A 66 -4.96 43.61 28.61
CA LEU A 66 -6.37 43.77 28.98
C LEU A 66 -6.54 44.56 30.30
N PHE A 67 -5.49 44.72 31.10
CA PHE A 67 -5.52 45.36 32.43
C PHE A 67 -5.24 46.87 32.44
N ARG A 68 -4.93 47.52 31.31
CA ARG A 68 -4.76 48.99 31.28
C ARG A 68 -6.07 49.69 30.97
N ARG A 69 -6.95 49.77 31.97
CA ARG A 69 -8.07 50.70 32.00
C ARG A 69 -8.07 51.47 33.32
N LYS A 70 -8.08 52.80 33.22
CA LYS A 70 -7.99 53.77 34.34
C LYS A 70 -9.34 54.01 35.04
N ASP A 71 -10.38 53.26 34.68
CA ASP A 71 -11.79 53.56 35.00
C ASP A 71 -12.47 52.55 35.94
N GLY A 72 -11.72 51.67 36.62
CA GLY A 72 -12.20 50.97 37.81
C GLY A 72 -13.34 49.95 37.61
N LYS A 73 -13.67 49.56 36.37
CA LYS A 73 -14.72 48.57 36.05
C LYS A 73 -14.19 47.36 35.29
N GLY A 74 -13.15 46.72 35.81
CA GLY A 74 -12.64 45.43 35.30
C GLY A 74 -13.39 44.25 35.93
N VAL A 75 -13.57 43.17 35.18
CA VAL A 75 -13.96 41.87 35.73
C VAL A 75 -12.90 41.47 36.77
N THR A 76 -13.30 41.26 38.02
CA THR A 76 -12.36 41.02 39.11
C THR A 76 -11.59 39.72 38.89
N TYR A 77 -10.29 39.72 39.22
CA TYR A 77 -9.40 38.55 39.16
C TYR A 77 -10.03 37.31 39.85
N ALA A 78 -10.81 37.54 40.91
CA ALA A 78 -11.58 36.53 41.63
C ALA A 78 -12.63 35.79 40.78
N SER A 79 -13.22 36.42 39.76
CA SER A 79 -14.25 35.83 38.91
C SER A 79 -13.66 34.87 37.89
N ILE A 80 -12.49 35.22 37.32
CA ILE A 80 -11.74 34.36 36.38
C ILE A 80 -11.07 33.22 37.14
N LEU A 81 -10.53 33.48 38.34
CA LEU A 81 -9.94 32.45 39.18
C LEU A 81 -11.00 31.45 39.68
N ASN A 82 -12.23 31.89 39.98
CA ASN A 82 -13.35 30.98 40.29
C ASN A 82 -13.80 30.12 39.10
N ILE A 83 -13.64 30.60 37.86
CA ILE A 83 -13.90 29.81 36.65
C ILE A 83 -12.81 28.74 36.48
N ILE A 84 -11.54 29.12 36.65
CA ILE A 84 -10.39 28.20 36.63
C ILE A 84 -10.50 27.14 37.75
N LEU A 85 -10.92 27.53 38.95
CA LEU A 85 -11.11 26.63 40.10
C LEU A 85 -12.33 25.70 39.93
N LYS A 86 -13.39 26.14 39.25
CA LYS A 86 -14.51 25.26 38.86
C LYS A 86 -14.09 24.23 37.81
N CYS A 87 -13.18 24.60 36.90
CA CYS A 87 -12.57 23.65 35.97
C CYS A 87 -11.61 22.67 36.67
N SER A 88 -10.90 23.09 37.73
CA SER A 88 -9.96 22.23 38.46
C SER A 88 -10.61 21.28 39.48
N ASN A 89 -11.72 21.66 40.11
CA ASN A 89 -12.40 20.82 41.11
C ASN A 89 -13.18 19.63 40.53
N ASN A 90 -13.38 19.59 39.21
CA ASN A 90 -13.91 18.43 38.49
C ASN A 90 -12.80 17.60 37.80
N ALA A 91 -11.53 17.91 38.06
CA ALA A 91 -10.38 17.21 37.48
C ALA A 91 -9.90 16.05 38.38
N THR A 92 -9.67 14.93 37.70
CA THR A 92 -9.19 13.60 38.11
C THR A 92 -7.81 13.60 38.82
N PRO A 93 -7.27 12.43 39.29
CA PRO A 93 -6.09 12.29 40.17
C PRO A 93 -4.78 12.99 39.75
N LEU A 94 -4.71 13.52 38.52
CA LEU A 94 -3.59 14.27 37.99
C LEU A 94 -3.22 15.50 38.85
N PHE A 95 -4.22 16.18 39.45
CA PHE A 95 -3.99 17.35 40.29
C PHE A 95 -3.42 17.00 41.69
N GLN A 96 -3.74 15.81 42.22
CA GLN A 96 -3.15 15.34 43.48
C GLN A 96 -1.66 14.99 43.32
N ASN A 97 -1.29 14.32 42.22
CA ASN A 97 0.11 14.01 41.90
C ASN A 97 0.95 15.26 41.60
N TYR A 98 0.35 16.27 40.98
CA TYR A 98 1.02 17.56 40.75
C TYR A 98 1.25 18.32 42.07
N ASN A 99 0.30 18.28 43.00
CA ASN A 99 0.45 18.90 44.31
C ASN A 99 1.50 18.18 45.18
N GLU A 100 1.54 16.83 45.18
CA GLU A 100 2.59 16.06 45.88
C GLU A 100 3.99 16.32 45.31
N TYR A 101 4.10 16.48 43.99
CA TYR A 101 5.35 16.84 43.32
C TYR A 101 5.81 18.25 43.72
N ILE A 102 4.91 19.23 43.75
CA ILE A 102 5.20 20.61 44.16
C ILE A 102 5.59 20.66 45.64
N GLU A 103 4.90 19.95 46.54
CA GLU A 103 5.26 19.88 47.96
C GLU A 103 6.64 19.24 48.18
N THR A 104 6.96 18.20 47.40
CA THR A 104 8.28 17.55 47.45
C THR A 104 9.38 18.51 47.00
N VAL A 105 9.15 19.30 45.95
CA VAL A 105 10.11 20.30 45.46
C VAL A 105 10.29 21.43 46.48
N ILE A 106 9.22 21.89 47.13
CA ILE A 106 9.29 22.94 48.17
C ILE A 106 10.14 22.45 49.36
N LYS A 107 9.85 21.25 49.89
CA LYS A 107 10.60 20.67 51.02
C LYS A 107 12.06 20.38 50.70
N THR A 108 12.34 19.83 49.51
CA THR A 108 13.69 19.36 49.18
C THR A 108 14.58 20.44 48.59
N ARG A 109 14.02 21.52 48.01
CA ARG A 109 14.80 22.53 47.29
C ARG A 109 14.60 23.97 47.73
N CYS A 110 13.46 24.32 48.33
CA CYS A 110 13.16 25.71 48.71
C CYS A 110 13.37 25.98 50.21
N GLU A 111 12.99 25.05 51.08
CA GLU A 111 13.21 25.13 52.53
C GLU A 111 14.70 25.25 52.94
N PRO A 112 15.65 24.50 52.35
CA PRO A 112 17.06 24.55 52.76
C PRO A 112 17.80 25.86 52.44
N ILE A 113 17.26 26.68 51.55
CA ILE A 113 17.87 27.94 51.07
C ILE A 113 17.14 29.20 51.55
N GLY A 114 16.19 29.06 52.49
CA GLY A 114 15.51 30.19 53.13
C GLY A 114 14.51 30.97 52.25
N CYS A 115 14.20 30.48 51.04
CA CYS A 115 13.32 31.16 50.09
C CYS A 115 11.81 31.07 50.43
N VAL A 116 11.44 30.40 51.53
CA VAL A 116 10.04 30.15 51.92
C VAL A 116 9.34 31.41 52.42
N ASP A 117 10.08 32.35 52.99
CA ASP A 117 9.52 33.59 53.56
C ASP A 117 8.96 34.57 52.50
N HIS A 118 9.27 34.34 51.21
CA HIS A 118 8.72 35.12 50.09
C HIS A 118 7.50 34.47 49.42
N MET A 119 7.04 33.32 49.93
CA MET A 119 5.82 32.65 49.47
C MET A 119 4.64 33.11 50.32
N VAL A 120 3.78 33.97 49.77
CA VAL A 120 2.56 34.41 50.48
C VAL A 120 1.60 33.22 50.57
N ARG A 121 1.46 32.66 51.78
CA ARG A 121 0.45 31.65 52.07
C ARG A 121 -0.92 32.32 52.06
N TRP A 122 -1.79 31.94 51.13
CA TRP A 122 -3.16 32.45 51.12
C TRP A 122 -3.93 31.82 52.30
N LYS A 123 -4.39 32.65 53.25
CA LYS A 123 -5.20 32.17 54.39
C LYS A 123 -6.56 31.68 53.88
N GLY A 124 -6.72 30.37 53.75
CA GLY A 124 -8.00 29.73 53.46
C GLY A 124 -7.94 28.38 52.73
N VAL A 125 -6.80 28.00 52.14
CA VAL A 125 -6.67 26.74 51.39
C VAL A 125 -5.30 26.09 51.66
N PRO A 126 -5.22 24.87 52.22
CA PRO A 126 -3.96 24.15 52.37
C PRO A 126 -3.38 23.75 51.01
N GLY A 127 -2.08 23.98 50.77
CA GLY A 127 -1.34 23.43 49.62
C GLY A 127 -1.16 24.35 48.40
N VAL A 128 -1.68 25.57 48.39
CA VAL A 128 -1.51 26.51 47.25
C VAL A 128 -0.52 27.61 47.60
N PHE A 129 0.53 27.75 46.79
CA PHE A 129 1.55 28.79 46.94
C PHE A 129 1.74 29.57 45.63
N PHE A 130 1.98 30.88 45.74
CA PHE A 130 2.37 31.73 44.61
C PHE A 130 3.81 32.22 44.78
N ILE A 131 4.58 32.22 43.69
CA ILE A 131 5.91 32.85 43.61
C ILE A 131 5.75 34.19 42.87
N HIS A 132 6.04 35.30 43.55
CA HIS A 132 5.98 36.63 42.95
C HIS A 132 7.27 36.86 42.14
N TYR A 133 7.17 36.82 40.81
CA TYR A 133 8.33 36.87 39.90
C TYR A 133 9.02 38.25 39.81
N GLU A 134 8.54 39.28 40.52
CA GLU A 134 9.06 40.65 40.43
C GLU A 134 10.15 41.00 41.47
N GLN A 135 10.59 40.07 42.32
CA GLN A 135 11.67 40.32 43.29
C GLN A 135 12.93 39.44 43.14
N ILE A 136 12.99 38.55 42.15
CA ILE A 136 14.19 37.74 41.88
C ILE A 136 14.95 38.37 40.71
N CYS A 137 15.53 39.55 40.95
CA CYS A 137 16.52 40.14 40.05
C CYS A 137 17.80 40.36 40.83
N ASN A 138 18.55 39.28 41.05
CA ASN A 138 19.99 39.32 41.22
C ASN A 138 20.59 37.99 40.76
N SER A 139 21.58 38.06 39.87
CA SER A 139 22.27 36.94 39.20
C SER A 139 22.72 35.84 40.17
N ASP A 140 23.14 36.25 41.35
CA ASP A 140 23.78 35.37 42.34
C ASP A 140 22.79 34.34 42.93
N THR A 141 21.49 34.65 42.90
CA THR A 141 20.42 33.73 43.36
C THR A 141 20.09 32.66 42.32
N ILE A 142 20.27 32.98 41.03
CA ILE A 142 20.06 32.04 39.92
C ILE A 142 21.25 31.08 39.83
N ASP A 143 22.47 31.57 40.02
CA ASP A 143 23.68 30.74 40.03
C ASP A 143 23.70 29.76 41.23
N ALA A 144 23.13 30.15 42.39
CA ALA A 144 22.92 29.25 43.52
C ALA A 144 21.80 28.22 43.27
N PHE A 145 20.74 28.58 42.53
CA PHE A 145 19.65 27.66 42.16
C PHE A 145 20.08 26.62 41.11
N LEU A 146 20.99 27.00 40.20
CA LEU A 146 21.47 26.14 39.10
C LEU A 146 22.81 25.45 39.41
N GLY A 147 23.57 25.93 40.40
CA GLY A 147 24.82 25.33 40.87
C GLY A 147 26.04 25.51 39.94
N VAL A 148 26.00 26.43 38.98
CA VAL A 148 27.10 26.68 38.01
C VAL A 148 27.13 28.14 37.56
N PRO A 149 28.30 28.81 37.40
CA PRO A 149 28.37 30.19 36.94
C PRO A 149 27.98 30.30 35.46
N THR A 150 27.14 31.28 35.15
CA THR A 150 26.62 31.53 33.79
C THR A 150 27.70 32.10 32.86
N GLY A 151 28.53 31.23 32.27
CA GLY A 151 29.62 31.62 31.38
C GLY A 151 29.88 30.73 30.16
N THR A 152 29.19 29.59 29.99
CA THR A 152 29.30 28.72 28.81
C THR A 152 28.17 27.67 28.81
N CYS A 153 27.04 27.92 28.14
CA CYS A 153 26.00 26.90 27.96
C CYS A 153 26.08 26.24 26.58
N SER A 154 26.75 25.09 26.50
CA SER A 154 26.48 24.03 25.53
C SER A 154 25.82 22.85 26.26
N ALA A 155 24.57 22.56 25.88
CA ALA A 155 23.79 21.33 26.04
C ALA A 155 24.06 20.37 27.23
N PHE A 156 23.10 20.25 28.15
CA PHE A 156 22.83 19.00 28.87
C PHE A 156 21.34 18.67 28.84
N ALA A 157 21.02 17.50 28.27
CA ALA A 157 19.68 16.93 28.23
C ALA A 157 19.51 15.94 29.39
N ILE A 158 18.53 16.17 30.27
CA ILE A 158 18.10 15.21 31.28
C ILE A 158 17.02 14.31 30.62
N LYS A 159 17.32 13.01 30.46
CA LYS A 159 16.37 12.00 29.95
C LYS A 159 15.30 11.68 31.01
N PRO A 160 14.00 11.70 30.71
CA PRO A 160 12.99 11.03 31.52
C PRO A 160 13.05 9.51 31.28
N ARG A 161 12.94 8.72 32.36
CA ARG A 161 12.70 7.28 32.30
C ARG A 161 11.38 7.00 31.57
N ARG A 162 11.39 5.98 30.70
CA ARG A 162 10.23 5.48 29.95
C ARG A 162 9.13 5.00 30.91
N SER A 163 7.98 5.66 30.85
CA SER A 163 6.66 5.08 31.09
C SER A 163 5.75 5.58 29.97
N THR A 164 5.18 4.65 29.22
CA THR A 164 4.21 4.87 28.14
C THR A 164 2.97 5.61 28.66
N PRO A 165 2.47 6.66 27.99
CA PRO A 165 1.19 7.26 28.35
C PRO A 165 0.03 6.32 28.00
N ASP A 166 -0.95 6.23 28.89
CA ASP A 166 -2.17 5.46 28.74
C ASP A 166 -3.19 6.21 27.86
N VAL A 167 -4.02 5.47 27.11
CA VAL A 167 -4.83 5.95 25.97
C VAL A 167 -6.09 6.73 26.40
N SER A 168 -6.22 7.07 27.69
CA SER A 168 -7.34 7.84 28.25
C SER A 168 -7.15 9.36 28.24
N GLU A 169 -5.93 9.86 27.98
CA GLU A 169 -5.59 11.29 28.13
C GLU A 169 -5.99 12.18 26.93
N THR A 170 -6.27 11.61 25.76
CA THR A 170 -6.63 12.38 24.53
C THR A 170 -8.09 12.79 24.46
N SER A 171 -9.01 12.02 25.06
CA SER A 171 -10.44 12.36 25.14
C SER A 171 -10.70 13.49 26.15
N GLU A 172 -9.93 13.54 27.23
CA GLU A 172 -9.98 14.62 28.23
C GLU A 172 -9.54 15.97 27.63
N TYR A 173 -8.49 15.98 26.80
CA TYR A 173 -8.03 17.20 26.11
C TYR A 173 -9.09 17.76 25.15
N LEU A 174 -9.78 16.90 24.39
CA LEU A 174 -10.84 17.31 23.46
C LEU A 174 -12.09 17.83 24.19
N ASN A 175 -12.42 17.26 25.34
CA ASN A 175 -13.50 17.76 26.19
C ASN A 175 -13.18 19.13 26.79
N ILE A 176 -11.93 19.37 27.20
CA ILE A 176 -11.48 20.68 27.72
C ILE A 176 -11.59 21.75 26.64
N MET A 177 -11.18 21.45 25.40
CA MET A 177 -11.28 22.42 24.29
C MET A 177 -12.73 22.72 23.90
N SER A 178 -13.61 21.71 23.94
CA SER A 178 -15.06 21.90 23.68
C SER A 178 -15.75 22.76 24.76
N GLU A 179 -15.38 22.61 26.03
CA GLU A 179 -15.87 23.49 27.11
C GLU A 179 -15.30 24.91 26.99
N PHE A 180 -14.04 25.04 26.55
CA PHE A 180 -13.43 26.35 26.29
C PHE A 180 -14.18 27.12 25.20
N ASP A 181 -14.57 26.45 24.12
CA ASP A 181 -15.35 27.06 23.02
C ASP A 181 -16.76 27.48 23.48
N LYS A 182 -17.44 26.67 24.31
CA LYS A 182 -18.74 27.04 24.89
C LYS A 182 -18.65 28.26 25.81
N ILE A 183 -17.58 28.37 26.60
CA ILE A 183 -17.34 29.52 27.50
C ILE A 183 -17.05 30.79 26.68
N ILE A 184 -16.30 30.66 25.57
CA ILE A 184 -16.07 31.76 24.61
C ILE A 184 -17.41 32.22 24.02
N ASP A 185 -18.25 31.29 23.59
CA ASP A 185 -19.57 31.61 23.02
C ASP A 185 -20.51 32.25 24.06
N GLU A 186 -20.47 31.79 25.32
CA GLU A 186 -21.25 32.35 26.41
C GLU A 186 -20.78 33.77 26.78
N LEU A 187 -19.46 34.03 26.75
CA LEU A 187 -18.88 35.37 26.94
C LEU A 187 -19.22 36.31 25.79
N VAL A 188 -19.33 35.80 24.56
CA VAL A 188 -19.76 36.56 23.37
C VAL A 188 -21.25 36.90 23.46
N SER A 189 -22.08 36.02 24.02
CA SER A 189 -23.53 36.22 24.17
C SER A 189 -23.91 37.33 25.15
N LYS A 190 -23.02 37.65 26.11
CA LYS A 190 -23.21 38.74 27.09
C LYS A 190 -22.79 40.07 26.46
N LYS A 191 -23.70 40.61 25.64
CA LYS A 191 -23.64 41.89 24.91
C LYS A 191 -22.79 42.96 25.61
N HIS A 192 -21.56 43.12 25.16
CA HIS A 192 -20.80 44.37 24.99
C HIS A 192 -19.35 43.98 24.72
N THR A 193 -18.95 43.74 23.45
CA THR A 193 -17.57 43.95 22.94
C THR A 193 -17.37 43.51 21.48
N GLU A 194 -18.10 44.12 20.54
CA GLU A 194 -17.83 44.01 19.08
C GLU A 194 -16.37 44.34 18.71
N LYS A 195 -15.72 45.22 19.49
CA LYS A 195 -14.33 45.65 19.28
C LYS A 195 -13.28 44.59 19.62
N TYR A 196 -13.62 43.53 20.36
CA TYR A 196 -12.71 42.43 20.69
C TYR A 196 -12.82 41.25 19.71
N TYR A 197 -13.99 41.08 19.09
CA TYR A 197 -14.20 40.07 18.05
C TYR A 197 -13.26 40.29 16.87
N LEU A 198 -13.04 41.54 16.44
CA LEU A 198 -12.08 41.91 15.38
C LEU A 198 -10.60 41.75 15.77
N ARG A 199 -10.27 41.71 17.06
CA ARG A 199 -8.88 41.53 17.54
C ARG A 199 -8.55 40.05 17.79
N LEU A 200 -9.52 39.26 18.26
CA LEU A 200 -9.41 37.80 18.37
C LEU A 200 -9.51 37.11 17.01
N SER A 201 -10.32 37.61 16.07
CA SER A 201 -10.39 37.07 14.70
C SER A 201 -9.14 37.39 13.87
N ARG A 202 -8.46 38.54 14.12
CA ARG A 202 -7.14 38.84 13.53
C ARG A 202 -6.01 37.99 14.12
N LEU A 203 -6.09 37.61 15.39
CA LEU A 203 -5.18 36.62 16.01
C LEU A 203 -5.44 35.19 15.53
N LYS A 204 -6.68 34.83 15.18
CA LYS A 204 -7.01 33.54 14.55
C LYS A 204 -6.43 33.37 13.14
N LEU A 205 -6.03 34.45 12.45
CA LEU A 205 -5.56 34.40 11.06
C LEU A 205 -4.08 34.73 10.86
N THR A 206 -3.35 35.06 11.94
CA THR A 206 -1.90 35.27 11.86
C THR A 206 -1.21 34.44 12.95
N ASN A 207 -0.74 33.27 12.53
CA ASN A 207 0.14 32.35 13.28
C ASN A 207 -0.46 31.56 14.45
N ILE A 208 -1.68 31.02 14.30
CA ILE A 208 -1.96 29.72 14.89
C ILE A 208 -1.45 28.68 13.90
N VAL A 209 -0.20 28.24 14.09
CA VAL A 209 0.17 26.91 13.64
C VAL A 209 -0.66 25.98 14.51
N ILE A 210 -1.83 25.57 14.01
CA ILE A 210 -2.45 24.35 14.51
C ILE A 210 -1.34 23.33 14.35
N PRO A 211 -0.79 22.73 15.42
CA PRO A 211 0.16 21.65 15.26
C PRO A 211 -0.58 20.67 14.36
N SER A 212 -0.10 20.50 13.13
CA SER A 212 -0.72 19.59 12.18
C SER A 212 -0.88 18.29 12.96
N ILE A 213 -2.11 17.92 13.30
CA ILE A 213 -2.39 16.56 13.78
C ILE A 213 -1.73 15.72 12.70
N PRO A 214 -0.68 14.93 13.00
CA PRO A 214 0.05 14.22 11.97
C PRO A 214 -1.01 13.47 11.17
N MET A 215 -1.21 13.88 9.90
CA MET A 215 -2.23 13.23 9.08
C MET A 215 -1.78 11.80 8.94
N ASN A 216 -2.51 10.89 9.58
CA ASN A 216 -2.28 9.48 9.43
C ASN A 216 -2.42 9.19 7.93
N SER A 217 -1.47 8.48 7.33
CA SER A 217 -1.57 8.11 5.92
C SER A 217 -1.51 6.61 5.77
N LYS A 218 -2.38 6.07 4.92
CA LYS A 218 -2.37 4.68 4.51
C LYS A 218 -1.99 4.63 3.04
N THR A 219 -0.86 3.98 2.74
CA THR A 219 -0.54 3.57 1.38
C THR A 219 -1.41 2.37 1.03
N LEU A 220 -2.23 2.53 0.00
CA LEU A 220 -3.14 1.54 -0.53
C LEU A 220 -2.39 0.60 -1.47
N ASP A 221 -2.69 -0.69 -1.38
CA ASP A 221 -2.32 -1.63 -2.44
C ASP A 221 -3.29 -1.56 -3.63
N GLU A 222 -2.98 -2.32 -4.68
CA GLU A 222 -3.75 -2.34 -5.93
C GLU A 222 -5.23 -2.73 -5.73
N ARG A 223 -5.55 -3.61 -4.77
CA ARG A 223 -6.95 -4.00 -4.48
C ARG A 223 -7.69 -2.85 -3.82
N GLU A 224 -7.05 -2.24 -2.82
CA GLU A 224 -7.59 -1.11 -2.07
C GLU A 224 -7.76 0.14 -2.96
N LEU A 225 -6.86 0.36 -3.93
CA LEU A 225 -6.99 1.41 -4.95
C LEU A 225 -8.19 1.18 -5.88
N CYS A 226 -8.41 -0.06 -6.35
CA CYS A 226 -9.60 -0.39 -7.15
C CYS A 226 -10.90 -0.09 -6.39
N ASP A 227 -10.96 -0.48 -5.12
CA ASP A 227 -12.14 -0.24 -4.30
C ASP A 227 -12.38 1.24 -4.06
N LEU A 228 -11.31 2.00 -3.75
CA LEU A 228 -11.41 3.45 -3.58
C LEU A 228 -11.93 4.11 -4.85
N GLU A 229 -11.41 3.74 -6.02
CA GLU A 229 -11.89 4.27 -7.31
C GLU A 229 -13.37 3.94 -7.53
N CYS A 230 -13.80 2.71 -7.25
CA CYS A 230 -15.19 2.28 -7.38
C CYS A 230 -16.15 3.00 -6.41
N LEU A 231 -15.70 3.30 -5.19
CA LEU A 231 -16.46 4.08 -4.21
C LEU A 231 -16.65 5.51 -4.72
N LEU A 232 -15.57 6.16 -5.16
CA LEU A 232 -15.60 7.57 -5.57
C LEU A 232 -16.36 7.82 -6.88
N ASN A 233 -16.37 6.86 -7.81
CA ASN A 233 -17.01 7.02 -9.12
C ASN A 233 -18.45 6.47 -9.19
N GLY A 234 -18.99 5.91 -8.10
CA GLY A 234 -20.35 5.38 -8.02
C GLY A 234 -20.54 3.97 -8.57
N THR A 235 -19.46 3.24 -8.88
CA THR A 235 -19.52 1.82 -9.28
C THR A 235 -20.19 0.97 -8.21
N PHE A 236 -19.90 1.27 -6.93
CA PHE A 236 -20.44 0.53 -5.79
C PHE A 236 -21.75 1.09 -5.23
N ALA A 237 -22.39 2.06 -5.89
CA ALA A 237 -23.64 2.65 -5.42
C ALA A 237 -24.69 1.58 -5.00
N PRO A 238 -25.40 1.77 -3.87
CA PRO A 238 -25.45 2.99 -3.06
C PRO A 238 -24.25 3.18 -2.11
N ILE A 239 -23.36 2.19 -1.98
CA ILE A 239 -22.16 2.30 -1.14
C ILE A 239 -21.20 3.32 -1.76
N ASN A 240 -20.95 4.40 -1.04
CA ASN A 240 -20.10 5.53 -1.48
C ASN A 240 -18.97 5.86 -0.49
N THR A 241 -18.89 5.11 0.62
CA THR A 241 -17.76 5.08 1.56
C THR A 241 -17.52 3.62 2.00
N TYR A 242 -16.47 3.37 2.75
CA TYR A 242 -16.25 2.06 3.37
C TYR A 242 -17.37 1.75 4.38
N MET A 243 -17.92 0.55 4.32
CA MET A 243 -19.09 0.13 5.10
C MET A 243 -18.89 0.37 6.60
N THR A 244 -19.94 0.85 7.27
CA THR A 244 -20.02 0.86 8.73
C THR A 244 -20.02 -0.56 9.30
N CYS A 245 -19.78 -0.70 10.60
CA CYS A 245 -19.84 -1.99 11.30
C CYS A 245 -21.22 -2.65 11.12
N GLY A 246 -22.30 -1.86 11.20
CA GLY A 246 -23.67 -2.34 10.99
C GLY A 246 -23.93 -2.82 9.56
N GLU A 247 -23.52 -2.04 8.55
CA GLU A 247 -23.65 -2.43 7.13
C GLU A 247 -22.80 -3.66 6.80
N TYR A 248 -21.61 -3.76 7.37
CA TYR A 248 -20.73 -4.91 7.25
C TYR A 248 -21.41 -6.19 7.75
N TYR A 249 -21.90 -6.21 8.99
CA TYR A 249 -22.57 -7.41 9.53
C TYR A 249 -23.88 -7.72 8.80
N ARG A 250 -24.61 -6.69 8.35
CA ARG A 250 -25.79 -6.90 7.49
C ARG A 250 -25.42 -7.52 6.15
N CYS A 251 -24.33 -7.08 5.52
CA CYS A 251 -23.78 -7.65 4.29
C CYS A 251 -23.41 -9.13 4.48
N LEU A 252 -22.82 -9.50 5.62
CA LEU A 252 -22.51 -10.91 5.92
C LEU A 252 -23.79 -11.75 6.06
N ALA A 253 -24.81 -11.24 6.74
CA ALA A 253 -26.05 -11.95 7.00
C ALA A 253 -26.96 -12.06 5.76
N ASP A 254 -27.02 -11.02 4.94
CA ASP A 254 -27.99 -10.89 3.84
C ASP A 254 -27.33 -10.33 2.56
N PRO A 255 -27.08 -11.17 1.55
CA PRO A 255 -26.48 -10.74 0.29
C PRO A 255 -27.40 -9.85 -0.56
N SER A 256 -28.70 -9.73 -0.24
CA SER A 256 -29.62 -8.83 -0.94
C SER A 256 -29.44 -7.36 -0.58
N PHE A 257 -28.90 -7.06 0.61
CA PHE A 257 -28.51 -5.70 1.00
C PHE A 257 -27.32 -5.23 0.16
N TYR A 258 -26.21 -5.95 0.28
CA TYR A 258 -25.03 -5.79 -0.55
C TYR A 258 -24.20 -7.07 -0.41
N PRO A 259 -23.76 -7.72 -1.50
CA PRO A 259 -23.25 -9.09 -1.41
C PRO A 259 -21.78 -9.22 -0.98
N ILE A 260 -20.97 -8.17 -1.14
CA ILE A 260 -19.52 -8.18 -0.87
C ILE A 260 -19.14 -7.05 0.09
N PRO A 261 -18.45 -7.33 1.21
CA PRO A 261 -17.98 -6.29 2.11
C PRO A 261 -17.00 -5.32 1.42
N ILE A 262 -17.28 -4.01 1.49
CA ILE A 262 -16.38 -2.96 1.03
C ILE A 262 -15.78 -2.25 2.24
N VAL A 263 -14.57 -2.64 2.62
CA VAL A 263 -13.95 -2.31 3.92
C VAL A 263 -12.57 -1.70 3.75
N CYS A 264 -12.20 -0.79 4.64
CA CYS A 264 -10.83 -0.27 4.73
C CYS A 264 -10.13 -0.93 5.91
N SER A 265 -9.13 -1.77 5.63
CA SER A 265 -8.33 -2.39 6.69
C SER A 265 -7.17 -1.49 7.13
N ILE A 266 -6.87 -1.47 8.42
CA ILE A 266 -5.64 -0.89 8.97
C ILE A 266 -4.99 -1.92 9.88
N SER A 267 -3.65 -1.93 9.92
CA SER A 267 -2.93 -2.80 10.84
C SER A 267 -3.26 -2.42 12.29
N SER A 268 -3.45 -3.42 13.15
CA SER A 268 -3.90 -3.20 14.53
C SER A 268 -2.95 -2.35 15.37
N ASP A 269 -1.65 -2.37 15.05
CA ASP A 269 -0.60 -1.60 15.73
C ASP A 269 -0.61 -0.10 15.39
N VAL A 270 -1.35 0.32 14.36
CA VAL A 270 -1.43 1.74 13.98
C VAL A 270 -2.38 2.49 14.93
N PRO A 271 -1.92 3.54 15.66
CA PRO A 271 -2.73 4.23 16.66
C PRO A 271 -3.74 5.20 16.01
N ILE A 272 -4.79 4.63 15.40
CA ILE A 272 -5.90 5.35 14.80
C ILE A 272 -7.15 5.16 15.67
N GLY A 273 -7.79 6.28 16.00
CA GLY A 273 -9.06 6.35 16.73
C GLY A 273 -10.13 7.13 15.97
N ILE A 274 -11.32 7.21 16.57
CA ILE A 274 -12.44 8.00 16.04
C ILE A 274 -12.04 9.47 15.92
N GLY A 275 -12.47 10.13 14.84
CA GLY A 275 -12.13 11.51 14.50
C GLY A 275 -10.82 11.68 13.74
N ALA A 276 -9.98 10.63 13.66
CA ALA A 276 -8.73 10.70 12.90
C ALA A 276 -9.00 10.85 11.39
N ALA A 277 -8.27 11.75 10.74
CA ALA A 277 -8.23 11.85 9.29
C ALA A 277 -7.11 10.98 8.72
N ILE A 278 -7.47 10.05 7.82
CA ILE A 278 -6.53 9.17 7.13
C ILE A 278 -6.42 9.60 5.67
N SER A 279 -5.23 10.03 5.23
CA SER A 279 -4.94 10.20 3.81
C SER A 279 -4.73 8.84 3.14
N LEU A 280 -5.57 8.52 2.16
CA LEU A 280 -5.48 7.31 1.35
C LEU A 280 -4.63 7.60 0.11
N LYS A 281 -3.44 6.99 0.06
CA LYS A 281 -2.41 7.30 -0.93
C LYS A 281 -2.02 6.08 -1.74
N ASP A 282 -1.51 6.26 -2.95
CA ASP A 282 -0.77 5.20 -3.62
C ASP A 282 0.67 5.09 -3.11
N VAL A 283 1.44 4.19 -3.73
CA VAL A 283 2.87 3.99 -3.46
C VAL A 283 3.75 5.16 -3.91
N THR A 284 3.24 6.07 -4.75
CA THR A 284 3.97 7.28 -5.19
C THR A 284 3.75 8.47 -4.25
N GLY A 285 2.75 8.37 -3.36
CA GLY A 285 2.38 9.40 -2.38
C GLY A 285 1.22 10.28 -2.82
N ILE A 286 0.62 10.05 -4.00
CA ILE A 286 -0.58 10.78 -4.45
C ILE A 286 -1.73 10.44 -3.52
N THR A 287 -2.36 11.46 -2.95
CA THR A 287 -3.52 11.31 -2.07
C THR A 287 -4.80 11.37 -2.91
N TYR A 288 -5.51 10.25 -3.00
CA TYR A 288 -6.77 10.16 -3.77
C TYR A 288 -7.98 10.56 -2.94
N ALA A 289 -7.97 10.25 -1.64
CA ALA A 289 -9.06 10.61 -0.74
C ALA A 289 -8.58 10.75 0.70
N THR A 290 -9.41 11.38 1.52
CA THR A 290 -9.28 11.48 2.97
C THR A 290 -10.47 10.81 3.64
N LEU A 291 -10.21 9.83 4.50
CA LEU A 291 -11.21 9.14 5.31
C LEU A 291 -11.19 9.70 6.73
N THR A 292 -12.27 10.34 7.18
CA THR A 292 -12.43 10.75 8.58
C THR A 292 -13.11 9.62 9.34
N VAL A 293 -12.39 8.96 10.24
CA VAL A 293 -12.84 7.75 10.93
C VAL A 293 -14.00 8.06 11.87
N SER A 294 -15.16 7.42 11.68
CA SER A 294 -16.28 7.42 12.62
C SER A 294 -16.39 6.11 13.40
N GLU A 295 -15.94 4.99 12.81
CA GLU A 295 -16.00 3.66 13.41
C GLU A 295 -14.70 2.91 13.18
N CYS A 296 -14.28 2.12 14.18
CA CYS A 296 -13.11 1.26 14.12
C CYS A 296 -13.38 -0.01 14.94
N TRP A 297 -13.28 -1.19 14.32
CA TRP A 297 -13.56 -2.46 15.00
C TRP A 297 -12.67 -3.58 14.48
N LYS A 298 -12.54 -4.64 15.28
CA LYS A 298 -11.85 -5.87 14.87
C LYS A 298 -12.88 -6.82 14.23
N PRO A 299 -12.70 -7.23 12.97
CA PRO A 299 -13.63 -8.16 12.32
C PRO A 299 -13.41 -9.60 12.80
N ASP A 300 -14.48 -10.41 12.76
CA ASP A 300 -14.37 -11.87 12.80
C ASP A 300 -14.20 -12.39 11.37
N LEU A 301 -12.93 -12.51 10.96
CA LEU A 301 -12.57 -12.94 9.60
C LEU A 301 -13.04 -14.35 9.28
N THR A 302 -13.11 -15.27 10.25
CA THR A 302 -13.59 -16.62 9.98
C THR A 302 -15.08 -16.62 9.65
N SER A 303 -15.89 -15.84 10.37
CA SER A 303 -17.31 -15.66 10.06
C SER A 303 -17.50 -14.93 8.73
N GLU A 304 -16.70 -13.91 8.44
CA GLU A 304 -16.69 -13.23 7.13
C GLU A 304 -16.44 -14.22 5.99
N TRP A 305 -15.38 -15.03 6.11
CA TRP A 305 -14.99 -15.93 5.03
C TRP A 305 -16.03 -17.02 4.78
N LYS A 306 -16.60 -17.60 5.84
CA LYS A 306 -17.70 -18.57 5.72
C LYS A 306 -18.94 -17.95 5.10
N ALA A 307 -19.30 -16.73 5.48
CA ALA A 307 -20.47 -16.05 4.93
C ALA A 307 -20.29 -15.67 3.45
N VAL A 308 -19.11 -15.15 3.07
CA VAL A 308 -18.86 -14.56 1.75
C VAL A 308 -18.34 -15.60 0.74
N PHE A 309 -17.43 -16.48 1.16
CA PHE A 309 -16.75 -17.46 0.29
C PHE A 309 -17.20 -18.91 0.53
N GLY A 310 -18.07 -19.15 1.51
CA GLY A 310 -18.55 -20.50 1.86
C GLY A 310 -17.50 -21.39 2.53
N CYS A 311 -16.31 -20.87 2.85
CA CYS A 311 -15.21 -21.60 3.49
C CYS A 311 -14.18 -20.64 4.10
N ASP A 312 -13.24 -21.16 4.88
CA ASP A 312 -12.07 -20.46 5.45
C ASP A 312 -10.74 -20.99 4.86
N ASP A 313 -10.80 -21.65 3.70
CA ASP A 313 -9.64 -22.25 3.03
C ASP A 313 -8.77 -21.19 2.33
N ASP A 314 -7.52 -21.03 2.78
CA ASP A 314 -6.53 -20.09 2.22
C ASP A 314 -5.91 -20.51 0.88
N THR A 315 -6.39 -21.60 0.28
CA THR A 315 -6.25 -21.82 -1.17
C THR A 315 -7.12 -20.83 -1.97
N HIS A 316 -8.18 -20.27 -1.37
CA HIS A 316 -8.95 -19.19 -1.96
C HIS A 316 -8.11 -17.90 -2.06
N PRO A 317 -8.01 -17.27 -3.24
CA PRO A 317 -7.05 -16.20 -3.48
C PRO A 317 -7.30 -14.96 -2.61
N TYR A 318 -8.56 -14.62 -2.35
CA TYR A 318 -8.88 -13.46 -1.51
C TYR A 318 -8.69 -13.73 -0.01
N ILE A 319 -8.94 -14.96 0.46
CA ILE A 319 -8.70 -15.34 1.86
C ILE A 319 -7.21 -15.27 2.14
N ARG A 320 -6.38 -15.80 1.22
CA ARG A 320 -4.92 -15.71 1.29
C ARG A 320 -4.44 -14.25 1.37
N TYR A 321 -5.01 -13.39 0.54
CA TYR A 321 -4.70 -11.96 0.53
C TYR A 321 -5.05 -11.27 1.87
N VAL A 322 -6.25 -11.49 2.41
CA VAL A 322 -6.62 -10.90 3.71
C VAL A 322 -5.74 -11.45 4.83
N LYS A 323 -5.44 -12.76 4.82
CA LYS A 323 -4.58 -13.41 5.80
C LYS A 323 -3.14 -12.87 5.77
N SER A 324 -2.62 -12.48 4.61
CA SER A 324 -1.27 -11.90 4.50
C SER A 324 -1.15 -10.50 5.11
N LYS A 325 -2.27 -9.82 5.38
CA LYS A 325 -2.30 -8.51 6.07
C LYS A 325 -2.04 -8.62 7.58
N GLY A 326 -2.08 -9.83 8.16
CA GLY A 326 -1.88 -10.03 9.59
C GLY A 326 -3.06 -9.56 10.43
N ASP A 327 -2.78 -9.01 11.62
CA ASP A 327 -3.82 -8.52 12.52
C ASP A 327 -4.31 -7.13 12.06
N ILE A 328 -5.60 -7.05 11.75
CA ILE A 328 -6.22 -5.86 11.17
C ILE A 328 -7.46 -5.42 11.95
N ARG A 329 -7.77 -4.13 11.84
CA ARG A 329 -9.06 -3.51 12.16
C ARG A 329 -9.68 -2.93 10.91
N TYR A 330 -11.00 -2.91 10.83
CA TYR A 330 -11.72 -2.15 9.81
C TYR A 330 -12.03 -0.75 10.32
N VAL A 331 -11.92 0.23 9.43
CA VAL A 331 -12.33 1.62 9.68
C VAL A 331 -13.36 2.07 8.65
N SER A 332 -14.31 2.86 9.13
CA SER A 332 -15.36 3.49 8.32
C SER A 332 -15.50 4.96 8.69
N GLY A 333 -16.11 5.75 7.82
CA GLY A 333 -16.46 7.14 8.08
C GLY A 333 -16.60 7.98 6.82
N ASN A 334 -16.47 9.30 6.96
CA ASN A 334 -16.69 10.22 5.85
C ASN A 334 -15.50 10.17 4.88
N LEU A 335 -15.77 9.84 3.62
CA LEU A 335 -14.77 9.73 2.55
C LEU A 335 -14.88 10.94 1.61
N VAL A 336 -13.82 11.74 1.55
CA VAL A 336 -13.74 12.94 0.70
C VAL A 336 -12.69 12.72 -0.37
N ALA A 337 -13.06 12.86 -1.64
CA ALA A 337 -12.12 12.81 -2.75
C ALA A 337 -11.16 14.01 -2.72
N ASN A 338 -9.88 13.76 -2.98
CA ASN A 338 -8.83 14.79 -3.07
C ASN A 338 -8.36 14.96 -4.52
N THR A 339 -7.95 13.87 -5.15
CA THR A 339 -7.38 13.86 -6.51
C THR A 339 -8.12 12.84 -7.36
N PRO A 340 -8.50 13.15 -8.62
CA PRO A 340 -9.10 12.16 -9.49
C PRO A 340 -8.09 11.07 -9.88
N PHE A 341 -8.58 9.86 -10.11
CA PHE A 341 -7.79 8.79 -10.69
C PHE A 341 -7.43 9.11 -12.14
N THR A 342 -6.16 8.98 -12.49
CA THR A 342 -5.65 9.14 -13.86
C THR A 342 -5.01 7.85 -14.32
N HIS A 343 -5.55 7.27 -15.40
CA HIS A 343 -5.02 6.06 -16.01
C HIS A 343 -4.39 6.39 -17.36
N ASN A 344 -3.09 6.12 -17.50
CA ASN A 344 -2.34 6.40 -18.73
C ASN A 344 -2.53 5.33 -19.82
N SER A 345 -3.24 4.24 -19.52
CA SER A 345 -3.50 3.13 -20.44
C SER A 345 -4.98 3.02 -20.77
N PHE A 346 -5.28 2.79 -22.06
CA PHE A 346 -6.63 2.49 -22.54
C PHE A 346 -7.71 3.51 -22.15
N SER A 347 -7.34 4.80 -22.04
CA SER A 347 -8.21 5.88 -21.57
C SER A 347 -9.53 5.97 -22.34
N GLU A 348 -9.52 5.71 -23.66
CA GLU A 348 -10.71 5.68 -24.52
C GLU A 348 -11.77 4.62 -24.10
N TYR A 349 -11.36 3.56 -23.40
CA TYR A 349 -12.26 2.48 -22.94
C TYR A 349 -12.64 2.60 -21.46
N ARG A 350 -11.95 3.44 -20.68
CA ARG A 350 -12.25 3.65 -19.25
C ARG A 350 -13.37 4.67 -19.11
N LYS A 351 -14.60 4.17 -18.98
CA LYS A 351 -15.80 5.00 -18.83
C LYS A 351 -16.37 4.83 -17.43
N THR A 352 -16.77 5.93 -16.82
CA THR A 352 -17.50 5.95 -15.55
C THR A 352 -18.92 5.41 -15.72
N PRO A 353 -19.62 5.02 -14.63
CA PRO A 353 -21.02 4.60 -14.71
C PRO A 353 -21.94 5.60 -15.44
N GLN A 354 -21.74 6.91 -15.22
CA GLN A 354 -22.52 7.95 -15.88
C GLN A 354 -22.25 8.03 -17.39
N GLN A 355 -20.98 7.91 -17.80
CA GLN A 355 -20.60 7.92 -19.21
C GLN A 355 -21.16 6.73 -19.98
N VAL A 356 -21.18 5.53 -19.36
CA VAL A 356 -21.78 4.34 -20.00
C VAL A 356 -23.30 4.45 -20.08
N LYS A 357 -23.97 4.92 -19.01
CA LYS A 357 -25.43 5.16 -19.01
C LYS A 357 -25.89 6.06 -20.16
N ALA A 358 -25.07 7.06 -20.52
CA ALA A 358 -25.39 7.97 -21.61
C ALA A 358 -25.34 7.33 -23.01
N LEU A 359 -24.76 6.13 -23.16
CA LEU A 359 -24.65 5.42 -24.45
C LEU A 359 -25.86 4.53 -24.78
N GLY A 360 -26.74 4.29 -23.80
CA GLY A 360 -27.96 3.52 -23.99
C GLY A 360 -28.07 2.32 -23.05
N PRO A 361 -29.22 1.63 -23.06
CA PRO A 361 -29.39 0.43 -22.28
C PRO A 361 -28.57 -0.71 -22.89
N PHE A 362 -27.90 -1.47 -22.03
CA PHE A 362 -27.09 -2.61 -22.44
C PHE A 362 -27.50 -3.89 -21.72
N ILE A 363 -27.16 -5.03 -22.33
CA ILE A 363 -26.91 -6.26 -21.59
C ILE A 363 -25.43 -6.34 -21.22
N GLY A 364 -25.15 -6.42 -19.92
CA GLY A 364 -23.79 -6.45 -19.40
C GLY A 364 -23.17 -7.83 -19.50
N PHE A 365 -21.93 -7.90 -20.00
CA PHE A 365 -21.13 -9.12 -20.02
C PHE A 365 -19.82 -8.93 -19.25
N GLN A 366 -19.68 -9.68 -18.15
CA GLN A 366 -18.47 -9.75 -17.33
C GLN A 366 -17.46 -10.71 -17.94
N THR A 367 -16.19 -10.30 -17.98
CA THR A 367 -15.11 -11.27 -18.23
C THR A 367 -13.78 -10.83 -17.62
N ARG A 368 -12.97 -11.82 -17.25
CA ARG A 368 -11.54 -11.66 -16.94
C ARG A 368 -10.64 -12.46 -17.88
N ASN A 369 -11.22 -13.21 -18.82
CA ASN A 369 -10.52 -14.09 -19.76
C ASN A 369 -10.71 -13.61 -21.20
N PRO A 370 -9.83 -13.97 -22.14
CA PRO A 370 -10.09 -13.84 -23.57
C PRO A 370 -11.43 -14.50 -23.95
N LEU A 371 -12.07 -13.97 -24.98
CA LEU A 371 -13.29 -14.56 -25.53
C LEU A 371 -12.95 -15.44 -26.73
N HIS A 372 -13.72 -16.52 -26.83
CA HIS A 372 -13.61 -17.55 -27.87
C HIS A 372 -15.00 -17.73 -28.49
N ARG A 373 -15.13 -18.57 -29.51
CA ARG A 373 -16.38 -18.68 -30.28
C ARG A 373 -17.57 -19.11 -29.44
N SER A 374 -17.38 -20.04 -28.50
CA SER A 374 -18.45 -20.42 -27.57
C SER A 374 -18.96 -19.23 -26.74
N HIS A 375 -18.07 -18.32 -26.33
CA HIS A 375 -18.44 -17.11 -25.60
C HIS A 375 -19.22 -16.12 -26.48
N THR A 376 -18.80 -15.90 -27.72
CA THR A 376 -19.52 -15.00 -28.63
C THR A 376 -20.91 -15.55 -28.98
N GLU A 377 -21.04 -16.86 -29.20
CA GLU A 377 -22.33 -17.49 -29.47
C GLU A 377 -23.25 -17.47 -28.24
N LEU A 378 -22.68 -17.67 -27.04
CA LEU A 378 -23.42 -17.51 -25.79
C LEU A 378 -23.94 -16.07 -25.63
N ILE A 379 -23.11 -15.07 -25.90
CA ILE A 379 -23.53 -13.66 -25.81
C ILE A 379 -24.66 -13.38 -26.81
N LYS A 380 -24.50 -13.72 -28.08
CA LYS A 380 -25.52 -13.50 -29.13
C LYS A 380 -26.87 -14.13 -28.81
N ARG A 381 -26.86 -15.34 -28.22
CA ARG A 381 -28.08 -16.03 -27.78
C ARG A 381 -28.76 -15.34 -26.60
N SER A 382 -27.97 -14.68 -25.76
CA SER A 382 -28.44 -14.03 -24.54
C SER A 382 -28.97 -12.61 -24.78
N THR A 383 -28.62 -11.97 -25.90
CA THR A 383 -28.83 -10.53 -26.11
C THR A 383 -30.15 -10.19 -26.79
N GLY A 384 -30.66 -11.06 -27.68
CA GLY A 384 -31.67 -10.65 -28.66
C GLY A 384 -31.16 -9.41 -29.43
N ASP A 385 -31.99 -8.36 -29.49
CA ASP A 385 -31.67 -7.08 -30.15
C ASP A 385 -30.99 -6.04 -29.22
N ILE A 386 -30.81 -6.35 -27.92
CA ILE A 386 -30.25 -5.41 -26.95
C ILE A 386 -28.73 -5.29 -27.14
N PRO A 387 -28.16 -4.07 -27.25
CA PRO A 387 -26.71 -3.89 -27.37
C PRO A 387 -25.93 -4.49 -26.19
N VAL A 388 -24.77 -5.09 -26.46
CA VAL A 388 -23.88 -5.66 -25.45
C VAL A 388 -22.97 -4.58 -24.85
N LEU A 389 -22.87 -4.52 -23.54
CA LEU A 389 -21.72 -3.89 -22.88
C LEU A 389 -20.70 -4.98 -22.55
N LEU A 390 -19.70 -5.14 -23.42
CA LEU A 390 -18.55 -5.98 -23.14
C LEU A 390 -17.71 -5.25 -22.10
N HIS A 391 -17.73 -5.77 -20.88
CA HIS A 391 -17.25 -5.03 -19.71
C HIS A 391 -16.14 -5.80 -18.99
N PRO A 392 -14.96 -6.02 -19.61
CA PRO A 392 -13.88 -6.77 -19.01
C PRO A 392 -13.31 -6.08 -17.77
N VAL A 393 -12.87 -6.88 -16.81
CA VAL A 393 -12.21 -6.39 -15.60
C VAL A 393 -10.72 -6.12 -15.85
N GLU A 394 -10.31 -4.93 -15.42
CA GLU A 394 -8.93 -4.50 -15.21
C GLU A 394 -8.76 -4.17 -13.72
N GLY A 395 -7.71 -4.70 -13.10
CA GLY A 395 -7.57 -4.76 -11.64
C GLY A 395 -7.11 -6.14 -11.21
N VAL A 396 -7.13 -6.42 -9.91
CA VAL A 396 -6.66 -7.71 -9.41
C VAL A 396 -7.71 -8.79 -9.67
N THR A 397 -7.39 -9.75 -10.53
CA THR A 397 -8.22 -10.92 -10.82
C THR A 397 -7.64 -12.18 -10.16
N GLN A 398 -6.98 -13.07 -10.91
CA GLN A 398 -6.25 -14.24 -10.43
C GLN A 398 -4.82 -14.26 -10.95
N GLU A 399 -3.90 -14.87 -10.22
CA GLU A 399 -2.48 -14.95 -10.59
C GLU A 399 -2.24 -15.71 -11.90
N CYS A 400 -3.11 -16.68 -12.23
CA CYS A 400 -3.02 -17.47 -13.46
C CYS A 400 -3.68 -16.81 -14.69
N ASP A 401 -4.32 -15.65 -14.53
CA ASP A 401 -5.00 -14.99 -15.63
C ASP A 401 -3.99 -14.34 -16.59
N ILE A 402 -4.36 -14.29 -17.87
CA ILE A 402 -3.56 -13.64 -18.89
C ILE A 402 -3.48 -12.12 -18.58
N PRO A 403 -2.31 -11.47 -18.74
CA PRO A 403 -2.16 -10.04 -18.48
C PRO A 403 -3.18 -9.18 -19.23
N PHE A 404 -3.70 -8.15 -18.57
CA PHE A 404 -4.77 -7.31 -19.11
C PHE A 404 -4.47 -6.74 -20.51
N PRO A 405 -3.26 -6.23 -20.84
CA PRO A 405 -2.98 -5.74 -22.20
C PRO A 405 -3.16 -6.79 -23.30
N VAL A 406 -2.82 -8.05 -23.02
CA VAL A 406 -3.02 -9.17 -23.97
C VAL A 406 -4.51 -9.48 -24.09
N ARG A 407 -5.23 -9.55 -22.96
CA ARG A 407 -6.69 -9.72 -22.97
C ARG A 407 -7.40 -8.61 -23.72
N MET A 408 -6.94 -7.37 -23.58
CA MET A 408 -7.49 -6.21 -24.28
C MET A 408 -7.35 -6.35 -25.81
N GLN A 409 -6.22 -6.87 -26.30
CA GLN A 409 -6.08 -7.19 -27.72
C GLN A 409 -7.07 -8.27 -28.15
N CYS A 410 -7.23 -9.34 -27.35
CA CYS A 410 -8.25 -10.36 -27.62
C CYS A 410 -9.67 -9.77 -27.65
N TYR A 411 -10.02 -8.85 -26.74
CA TYR A 411 -11.33 -8.19 -26.74
C TYR A 411 -11.56 -7.34 -27.98
N LYS A 412 -10.58 -6.53 -28.37
CA LYS A 412 -10.63 -5.72 -29.60
C LYS A 412 -10.83 -6.60 -30.83
N ASN A 413 -10.12 -7.72 -30.89
CA ASN A 413 -10.20 -8.69 -31.97
C ASN A 413 -11.54 -9.46 -31.98
N THR A 414 -12.16 -9.67 -30.81
CA THR A 414 -13.45 -10.36 -30.72
C THR A 414 -14.63 -9.42 -30.99
N LEU A 415 -14.47 -8.11 -30.76
CA LEU A 415 -15.56 -7.12 -30.82
C LEU A 415 -16.34 -7.14 -32.13
N PRO A 416 -15.73 -7.25 -33.33
CA PRO A 416 -16.47 -7.34 -34.60
C PRO A 416 -17.43 -8.52 -34.69
N TYR A 417 -17.16 -9.62 -33.97
CA TYR A 417 -17.99 -10.83 -33.99
C TYR A 417 -19.18 -10.78 -33.03
N LEU A 418 -19.22 -9.81 -32.11
CA LEU A 418 -20.33 -9.62 -31.19
C LEU A 418 -21.48 -8.79 -31.80
N GLY A 419 -21.28 -8.20 -32.98
CA GLY A 419 -22.29 -7.34 -33.60
C GLY A 419 -22.44 -6.02 -32.86
N ASN A 420 -23.62 -5.75 -32.31
CA ASN A 420 -23.92 -4.51 -31.60
C ASN A 420 -23.35 -4.53 -30.17
N ALA A 421 -22.06 -4.22 -30.03
CA ALA A 421 -21.34 -4.27 -28.77
C ALA A 421 -20.50 -3.02 -28.51
N THR A 422 -20.54 -2.53 -27.27
CA THR A 422 -19.67 -1.47 -26.74
C THR A 422 -18.67 -2.06 -25.77
N LEU A 423 -17.38 -1.74 -25.97
CA LEU A 423 -16.31 -2.12 -25.06
C LEU A 423 -16.05 -1.02 -24.03
N SER A 424 -16.08 -1.38 -22.74
CA SER A 424 -15.64 -0.52 -21.65
C SER A 424 -14.89 -1.30 -20.58
N ILE A 425 -13.90 -0.70 -19.94
CA ILE A 425 -13.10 -1.34 -18.91
C ILE A 425 -13.73 -1.10 -17.54
N LEU A 426 -13.91 -2.17 -16.78
CA LEU A 426 -14.31 -2.12 -15.38
C LEU A 426 -13.07 -2.19 -14.48
N ARG A 427 -12.79 -1.12 -13.74
CA ARG A 427 -11.70 -1.11 -12.76
C ARG A 427 -12.14 -1.81 -11.46
N LEU A 428 -11.95 -3.11 -11.37
CA LEU A 428 -12.45 -3.91 -10.24
C LEU A 428 -11.39 -4.87 -9.71
N SER A 429 -11.28 -4.95 -8.38
CA SER A 429 -10.60 -6.05 -7.73
C SER A 429 -11.59 -7.20 -7.50
N MET A 430 -11.47 -8.27 -8.28
CA MET A 430 -12.34 -9.43 -8.12
C MET A 430 -11.98 -10.19 -6.84
N ARG A 431 -13.00 -10.67 -6.15
CA ARG A 431 -12.87 -11.42 -4.89
C ARG A 431 -12.78 -12.93 -5.13
N MET A 432 -13.20 -13.37 -6.31
CA MET A 432 -13.50 -14.75 -6.64
C MET A 432 -14.57 -15.36 -5.71
N ALA A 433 -15.55 -14.57 -5.27
CA ALA A 433 -16.61 -14.99 -4.34
C ALA A 433 -17.80 -15.67 -5.02
N GLY A 434 -17.62 -16.20 -6.23
CA GLY A 434 -18.59 -17.03 -6.94
C GLY A 434 -20.01 -16.44 -6.92
N PRO A 435 -20.98 -17.11 -6.25
CA PRO A 435 -22.36 -16.65 -6.22
C PRO A 435 -22.56 -15.23 -5.71
N ARG A 436 -21.92 -14.83 -4.59
CA ARG A 436 -22.08 -13.46 -4.07
C ARG A 436 -21.49 -12.43 -5.01
N GLU A 437 -20.37 -12.74 -5.65
CA GLU A 437 -19.76 -11.83 -6.63
C GLU A 437 -20.56 -11.77 -7.95
N ALA A 438 -21.33 -12.79 -8.32
CA ALA A 438 -22.27 -12.71 -9.43
C ALA A 438 -23.39 -11.68 -9.16
N VAL A 439 -23.96 -11.69 -7.96
CA VAL A 439 -24.92 -10.68 -7.48
C VAL A 439 -24.27 -9.30 -7.48
N TRP A 440 -23.02 -9.19 -7.01
CA TRP A 440 -22.26 -7.94 -6.99
C TRP A 440 -22.05 -7.37 -8.39
N HIS A 441 -21.62 -8.23 -9.32
CA HIS A 441 -21.42 -7.86 -10.72
C HIS A 441 -22.71 -7.38 -11.38
N ALA A 442 -23.86 -8.02 -11.09
CA ALA A 442 -25.15 -7.58 -11.61
C ALA A 442 -25.50 -6.16 -11.08
N GLY A 443 -25.37 -5.94 -9.78
CA GLY A 443 -25.57 -4.61 -9.16
C GLY A 443 -24.63 -3.53 -9.70
N ILE A 444 -23.36 -3.86 -9.93
CA ILE A 444 -22.40 -2.98 -10.60
C ILE A 444 -22.90 -2.64 -12.01
N ARG A 445 -23.30 -3.63 -12.82
CA ARG A 445 -23.74 -3.38 -14.21
C ARG A 445 -25.03 -2.56 -14.27
N ARG A 446 -25.94 -2.74 -13.32
CA ARG A 446 -27.08 -1.84 -13.13
C ARG A 446 -26.62 -0.39 -12.90
N ASN A 447 -25.61 -0.18 -12.05
CA ASN A 447 -25.07 1.17 -11.81
C ASN A 447 -24.44 1.78 -13.08
N TYR A 448 -23.98 0.96 -14.01
CA TYR A 448 -23.52 1.34 -15.35
C TYR A 448 -24.63 1.45 -16.41
N GLY A 449 -25.90 1.25 -16.04
CA GLY A 449 -27.04 1.42 -16.95
C GLY A 449 -27.47 0.15 -17.71
N CYS A 450 -26.92 -1.01 -17.37
CA CYS A 450 -27.39 -2.26 -17.96
C CYS A 450 -28.79 -2.61 -17.45
N SER A 451 -29.67 -3.00 -18.36
CA SER A 451 -31.01 -3.54 -18.05
C SER A 451 -30.99 -5.04 -17.78
N HIS A 452 -29.99 -5.73 -18.35
CA HIS A 452 -29.79 -7.17 -18.23
C HIS A 452 -28.34 -7.48 -17.87
N PHE A 453 -28.11 -8.60 -17.21
CA PHE A 453 -26.76 -9.10 -16.93
C PHE A 453 -26.67 -10.61 -17.14
N ILE A 454 -25.66 -11.03 -17.89
CA ILE A 454 -25.43 -12.44 -18.19
C ILE A 454 -24.67 -13.08 -17.02
N VAL A 455 -25.20 -14.19 -16.50
CA VAL A 455 -24.55 -15.02 -15.49
C VAL A 455 -24.33 -16.40 -16.06
N GLY A 456 -23.06 -16.72 -16.32
CA GLY A 456 -22.65 -17.99 -16.89
C GLY A 456 -22.43 -19.09 -15.85
N ARG A 457 -21.94 -20.23 -16.34
CA ARG A 457 -21.46 -21.33 -15.51
C ARG A 457 -20.20 -20.91 -14.74
N ASP A 458 -20.05 -21.36 -13.49
CA ASP A 458 -18.87 -21.12 -12.64
C ASP A 458 -18.52 -19.61 -12.48
N HIS A 459 -19.53 -18.73 -12.59
CA HIS A 459 -19.34 -17.27 -12.63
C HIS A 459 -18.60 -16.76 -11.40
N ALA A 460 -17.50 -16.04 -11.64
CA ALA A 460 -16.60 -15.52 -10.59
C ALA A 460 -16.04 -16.58 -9.62
N GLY A 461 -16.02 -17.86 -10.01
CA GLY A 461 -15.39 -18.92 -9.24
C GLY A 461 -13.85 -18.92 -9.34
N PRO A 462 -13.12 -19.29 -8.27
CA PRO A 462 -11.69 -19.53 -8.30
C PRO A 462 -11.32 -20.60 -9.32
N SER A 463 -10.23 -20.42 -10.08
CA SER A 463 -9.68 -21.49 -10.92
C SER A 463 -8.91 -22.55 -10.12
N TYR A 464 -8.68 -22.29 -8.82
CA TYR A 464 -8.06 -23.21 -7.88
C TYR A 464 -9.11 -24.13 -7.23
N ARG A 465 -8.65 -25.27 -6.73
CA ARG A 465 -9.45 -26.17 -5.89
C ARG A 465 -9.13 -25.91 -4.42
N LYS A 466 -10.05 -26.33 -3.54
CA LYS A 466 -9.80 -26.44 -2.10
C LYS A 466 -8.68 -27.44 -1.80
N LYS A 467 -8.18 -27.45 -0.57
CA LYS A 467 -7.15 -28.41 -0.12
C LYS A 467 -7.56 -29.87 -0.27
N ASP A 468 -8.85 -30.16 -0.18
CA ASP A 468 -9.44 -31.50 -0.36
C ASP A 468 -9.65 -31.88 -1.84
N GLY A 469 -9.30 -31.00 -2.79
CA GLY A 469 -9.46 -31.21 -4.22
C GLY A 469 -10.83 -30.81 -4.79
N THR A 470 -11.79 -30.39 -3.97
CA THR A 470 -13.14 -30.00 -4.42
C THR A 470 -13.21 -28.56 -4.95
N SER A 471 -14.27 -28.24 -5.68
CA SER A 471 -14.58 -26.86 -6.11
C SER A 471 -14.98 -25.98 -4.92
N PHE A 472 -14.73 -24.68 -5.03
CA PHE A 472 -15.27 -23.70 -4.08
C PHE A 472 -16.79 -23.58 -4.12
N TYR A 473 -17.36 -23.62 -5.32
CA TYR A 473 -18.80 -23.45 -5.57
C TYR A 473 -19.28 -24.50 -6.58
N GLY A 474 -20.58 -24.81 -6.57
CA GLY A 474 -21.24 -25.55 -7.64
C GLY A 474 -21.35 -24.72 -8.92
N SER A 475 -21.40 -25.40 -10.07
CA SER A 475 -21.31 -24.76 -11.39
C SER A 475 -22.45 -23.81 -11.73
N LEU A 476 -23.61 -23.98 -11.10
CA LEU A 476 -24.81 -23.15 -11.29
C LEU A 476 -25.20 -22.32 -10.07
N ASP A 477 -24.43 -22.38 -8.98
CA ASP A 477 -24.80 -21.71 -7.73
C ASP A 477 -24.89 -20.19 -7.90
N ALA A 478 -24.04 -19.62 -8.76
CA ALA A 478 -24.07 -18.21 -9.10
C ALA A 478 -25.33 -17.79 -9.85
N GLN A 479 -25.81 -18.62 -10.78
CA GLN A 479 -27.06 -18.38 -11.49
C GLN A 479 -28.25 -18.43 -10.54
N LYS A 480 -28.30 -19.45 -9.68
CA LYS A 480 -29.37 -19.63 -8.69
C LYS A 480 -29.48 -18.43 -7.76
N LEU A 481 -28.37 -18.00 -7.15
CA LEU A 481 -28.39 -16.87 -6.23
C LEU A 481 -28.74 -15.55 -6.94
N ALA A 482 -28.10 -15.25 -8.07
CA ALA A 482 -28.40 -14.04 -8.83
C ALA A 482 -29.88 -13.98 -9.25
N LYS A 483 -30.42 -15.08 -9.77
CA LYS A 483 -31.83 -15.16 -10.19
C LYS A 483 -32.79 -15.00 -9.03
N SER A 484 -32.48 -15.57 -7.86
CA SER A 484 -33.31 -15.42 -6.65
C SER A 484 -33.40 -13.97 -6.13
N LEU A 485 -32.42 -13.13 -6.47
CA LEU A 485 -32.32 -11.73 -6.02
C LEU A 485 -32.63 -10.72 -7.13
N GLU A 486 -33.04 -11.17 -8.31
CA GLU A 486 -33.32 -10.33 -9.50
C GLU A 486 -34.21 -9.12 -9.18
N ALA A 487 -35.33 -9.36 -8.48
CA ALA A 487 -36.28 -8.32 -8.12
C ALA A 487 -35.66 -7.26 -7.19
N SER A 488 -34.87 -7.68 -6.20
CA SER A 488 -34.19 -6.76 -5.27
C SER A 488 -33.06 -5.98 -5.93
N LEU A 489 -32.40 -6.58 -6.93
CA LEU A 489 -31.32 -5.95 -7.68
C LEU A 489 -31.86 -4.89 -8.65
N GLY A 490 -33.05 -5.09 -9.24
CA GLY A 490 -33.58 -4.18 -10.25
C GLY A 490 -32.83 -4.28 -11.59
N ILE A 491 -32.36 -5.47 -11.94
CA ILE A 491 -31.72 -5.81 -13.22
C ILE A 491 -32.09 -7.24 -13.59
N THR A 492 -32.47 -7.50 -14.84
CA THR A 492 -32.85 -8.85 -15.29
C THR A 492 -31.63 -9.76 -15.37
N ILE A 493 -31.69 -10.94 -14.76
CA ILE A 493 -30.62 -11.94 -14.83
C ILE A 493 -30.89 -12.89 -16.00
N VAL A 494 -29.96 -12.90 -16.95
CA VAL A 494 -29.95 -13.82 -18.09
C VAL A 494 -29.00 -14.97 -17.74
N THR A 495 -29.59 -16.09 -17.34
CA THR A 495 -28.84 -17.33 -17.11
C THR A 495 -28.48 -17.96 -18.44
N SER A 496 -27.22 -18.27 -18.65
CA SER A 496 -26.77 -18.92 -19.87
C SER A 496 -26.31 -20.35 -19.58
N GLU A 497 -26.79 -21.29 -20.38
CA GLU A 497 -26.24 -22.64 -20.41
C GLU A 497 -24.87 -22.67 -21.10
N GLU A 498 -24.10 -23.73 -20.87
CA GLU A 498 -22.84 -23.95 -21.55
C GLU A 498 -23.10 -24.12 -23.06
N VAL A 499 -22.32 -23.39 -23.87
CA VAL A 499 -22.38 -23.49 -25.34
C VAL A 499 -21.23 -24.34 -25.83
N VAL A 500 -21.56 -25.38 -26.59
CA VAL A 500 -20.64 -26.39 -27.13
C VAL A 500 -20.66 -26.39 -28.65
N TYR A 501 -19.62 -26.95 -29.28
CA TYR A 501 -19.55 -27.12 -30.74
C TYR A 501 -19.92 -28.56 -31.12
N CYS A 502 -20.92 -28.72 -31.98
CA CYS A 502 -21.39 -29.99 -32.53
C CYS A 502 -20.76 -30.22 -33.90
N GLU A 503 -19.79 -31.13 -33.99
CA GLU A 503 -18.97 -31.36 -35.20
C GLU A 503 -19.80 -31.85 -36.38
N ASP A 504 -20.76 -32.72 -36.15
CA ASP A 504 -21.56 -33.39 -37.18
C ASP A 504 -22.49 -32.42 -37.92
N ILE A 505 -22.90 -31.32 -37.29
CA ILE A 505 -23.72 -30.26 -37.90
C ILE A 505 -22.95 -28.96 -38.14
N GLY A 506 -21.70 -28.85 -37.68
CA GLY A 506 -20.87 -27.66 -37.87
C GLY A 506 -21.37 -26.40 -37.13
N GLU A 507 -22.14 -26.58 -36.06
CA GLU A 507 -22.83 -25.48 -35.35
C GLU A 507 -22.53 -25.49 -33.86
N TYR A 508 -22.70 -24.34 -33.21
CA TYR A 508 -22.72 -24.28 -31.75
C TYR A 508 -24.13 -24.57 -31.25
N ARG A 509 -24.28 -25.23 -30.11
CA ARG A 509 -25.56 -25.49 -29.44
C ARG A 509 -25.41 -25.30 -27.94
N THR A 510 -26.50 -25.09 -27.21
CA THR A 510 -26.44 -25.26 -25.75
C THR A 510 -26.17 -26.73 -25.43
N LEU A 511 -25.64 -27.00 -24.23
CA LEU A 511 -25.34 -28.37 -23.83
C LEU A 511 -26.59 -29.27 -23.90
N SER A 512 -27.77 -28.78 -23.51
CA SER A 512 -29.02 -29.54 -23.63
C SER A 512 -29.42 -29.81 -25.08
N GLU A 513 -29.24 -28.85 -25.98
CA GLU A 513 -29.54 -28.99 -27.42
C GLU A 513 -28.51 -29.84 -28.17
N SER A 514 -27.40 -30.19 -27.53
CA SER A 514 -26.35 -31.03 -28.13
C SER A 514 -26.59 -32.53 -27.97
N GLU A 515 -27.67 -32.94 -27.31
CA GLU A 515 -28.02 -34.34 -27.15
C GLU A 515 -28.18 -35.04 -28.51
N GLY A 516 -27.47 -36.15 -28.71
CA GLY A 516 -27.42 -36.87 -29.98
C GLY A 516 -26.38 -36.36 -30.99
N HIS A 517 -25.67 -35.26 -30.69
CA HIS A 517 -24.62 -34.70 -31.53
C HIS A 517 -23.20 -35.02 -31.03
N THR A 518 -22.21 -34.96 -31.92
CA THR A 518 -20.80 -35.16 -31.56
C THR A 518 -20.19 -33.86 -31.06
N VAL A 519 -20.09 -33.72 -29.74
CA VAL A 519 -19.54 -32.53 -29.09
C VAL A 519 -18.01 -32.53 -29.10
N LYS A 520 -17.40 -31.42 -29.56
CA LYS A 520 -15.96 -31.16 -29.37
C LYS A 520 -15.71 -30.15 -28.28
N ASN A 521 -14.65 -30.40 -27.51
CA ASN A 521 -14.18 -29.49 -26.47
C ASN A 521 -12.65 -29.54 -26.39
N ILE A 522 -12.03 -28.39 -26.13
CA ILE A 522 -10.60 -28.28 -25.80
C ILE A 522 -10.52 -27.72 -24.37
N SER A 523 -9.99 -28.52 -23.45
CA SER A 523 -9.77 -28.08 -22.07
C SER A 523 -8.80 -26.90 -22.03
N GLY A 524 -8.92 -26.03 -21.03
CA GLY A 524 -7.98 -24.91 -20.87
C GLY A 524 -6.52 -25.33 -20.75
N THR A 525 -6.24 -26.50 -20.16
CA THR A 525 -4.88 -27.07 -20.07
C THR A 525 -4.36 -27.49 -21.45
N LEU A 526 -5.17 -28.20 -22.23
CA LEU A 526 -4.81 -28.58 -23.59
C LEU A 526 -4.64 -27.34 -24.47
N PHE A 527 -5.55 -26.38 -24.40
CA PHE A 527 -5.47 -25.13 -25.16
C PHE A 527 -4.19 -24.35 -24.87
N ARG A 528 -3.81 -24.20 -23.60
CA ARG A 528 -2.52 -23.58 -23.23
C ARG A 528 -1.32 -24.36 -23.79
N SER A 529 -1.33 -25.70 -23.68
CA SER A 529 -0.27 -26.53 -24.26
C SER A 529 -0.14 -26.30 -25.77
N MET A 530 -1.26 -26.23 -26.50
CA MET A 530 -1.25 -25.97 -27.93
C MET A 530 -0.62 -24.61 -28.25
N LEU A 531 -0.99 -23.56 -27.50
CA LEU A 531 -0.41 -22.22 -27.66
C LEU A 531 1.09 -22.17 -27.35
N GLU A 532 1.53 -22.83 -26.29
CA GLU A 532 2.94 -22.90 -25.87
C GLU A 532 3.79 -23.67 -26.90
N LYS A 533 3.24 -24.73 -27.49
CA LYS A 533 3.91 -25.55 -28.50
C LYS A 533 3.76 -25.03 -29.93
N ASN A 534 3.05 -23.91 -30.11
CA ASN A 534 2.68 -23.38 -31.43
C ASN A 534 1.96 -24.43 -32.31
N GLU A 535 1.12 -25.26 -31.70
CA GLU A 535 0.24 -26.20 -32.41
C GLU A 535 -0.99 -25.45 -32.95
N ASP A 536 -1.56 -25.96 -34.05
CA ASP A 536 -2.75 -25.38 -34.67
C ASP A 536 -3.97 -25.51 -33.75
N VAL A 537 -4.57 -24.37 -33.41
CA VAL A 537 -5.83 -24.33 -32.69
C VAL A 537 -6.97 -24.35 -33.71
N PRO A 538 -7.91 -25.32 -33.62
CA PRO A 538 -9.01 -25.42 -34.56
C PRO A 538 -9.85 -24.14 -34.65
N GLU A 539 -10.24 -23.77 -35.86
CA GLU A 539 -11.04 -22.55 -36.09
C GLU A 539 -12.37 -22.59 -35.36
N TRP A 540 -12.98 -23.76 -35.14
CA TRP A 540 -14.20 -23.88 -34.34
C TRP A 540 -13.99 -23.57 -32.85
N TYR A 541 -12.76 -23.53 -32.35
CA TYR A 541 -12.53 -23.16 -30.95
C TYR A 541 -12.50 -21.63 -30.78
N SER A 542 -11.69 -20.95 -31.58
CA SER A 542 -11.44 -19.51 -31.45
C SER A 542 -11.12 -18.87 -32.79
N TYR A 543 -11.18 -17.55 -32.84
CA TYR A 543 -10.86 -16.79 -34.04
C TYR A 543 -9.34 -16.66 -34.28
N PRO A 544 -8.86 -16.67 -35.54
CA PRO A 544 -7.43 -16.63 -35.87
C PRO A 544 -6.68 -15.45 -35.26
N GLU A 545 -7.24 -14.24 -35.29
CA GLU A 545 -6.61 -13.03 -34.72
C GLU A 545 -6.58 -13.02 -33.18
N VAL A 546 -7.55 -13.69 -32.53
CA VAL A 546 -7.50 -13.94 -31.09
C VAL A 546 -6.38 -14.93 -30.78
N ILE A 547 -6.30 -16.03 -31.53
CA ILE A 547 -5.24 -17.04 -31.38
C ILE A 547 -3.86 -16.42 -31.60
N LYS A 548 -3.68 -15.62 -32.65
CA LYS A 548 -2.42 -14.91 -32.92
C LYS A 548 -1.98 -14.03 -31.74
N SER A 549 -2.92 -13.32 -31.11
CA SER A 549 -2.63 -12.48 -29.93
C SER A 549 -2.17 -13.32 -28.73
N LEU A 550 -2.79 -14.48 -28.54
CA LEU A 550 -2.44 -15.42 -27.48
C LEU A 550 -1.11 -16.13 -27.75
N GLN A 551 -0.90 -16.64 -28.97
CA GLN A 551 0.36 -17.23 -29.42
C GLN A 551 1.53 -16.26 -29.23
N THR A 552 1.38 -14.99 -29.62
CA THR A 552 2.40 -13.95 -29.41
C THR A 552 2.77 -13.78 -27.93
N TYR A 553 1.84 -14.05 -27.01
CA TYR A 553 2.11 -14.03 -25.57
C TYR A 553 2.77 -15.33 -25.08
N TYR A 554 2.20 -16.49 -25.40
CA TYR A 554 2.65 -17.80 -24.89
C TYR A 554 3.95 -18.30 -25.52
N GLN A 555 4.28 -17.86 -26.74
CA GLN A 555 5.51 -18.23 -27.44
C GLN A 555 6.70 -17.35 -27.07
N LYS A 556 6.53 -16.37 -26.18
CA LYS A 556 7.67 -15.62 -25.65
C LYS A 556 8.62 -16.59 -24.95
N PRO A 557 9.92 -16.56 -25.26
CA PRO A 557 10.89 -17.44 -24.61
C PRO A 557 10.78 -17.32 -23.09
N LYS A 558 10.55 -18.43 -22.39
CA LYS A 558 10.50 -18.45 -20.93
C LYS A 558 11.92 -18.32 -20.37
N GLY A 559 12.16 -17.34 -19.51
CA GLY A 559 13.49 -17.10 -18.94
C GLY A 559 13.98 -18.27 -18.09
N VAL A 560 15.30 -18.48 -18.07
CA VAL A 560 15.95 -19.54 -17.28
C VAL A 560 17.17 -19.00 -16.56
N CYS A 561 17.30 -19.32 -15.28
CA CYS A 561 18.47 -19.06 -14.47
C CYS A 561 19.20 -20.37 -14.16
N PHE A 562 20.47 -20.45 -14.58
CA PHE A 562 21.42 -21.48 -14.16
C PHE A 562 22.27 -20.91 -13.04
N TYR A 563 22.07 -21.38 -11.82
CA TYR A 563 22.64 -20.81 -10.60
C TYR A 563 23.72 -21.75 -10.04
N PHE A 564 24.98 -21.48 -10.35
CA PHE A 564 26.13 -22.24 -9.86
C PHE A 564 26.49 -21.84 -8.43
N VAL A 565 26.55 -22.83 -7.54
CA VAL A 565 26.85 -22.71 -6.11
C VAL A 565 28.04 -23.61 -5.75
N GLY A 566 28.88 -23.19 -4.80
CA GLY A 566 30.06 -23.95 -4.37
C GLY A 566 31.20 -23.09 -3.83
N LEU A 567 32.21 -23.72 -3.24
CA LEU A 567 33.36 -23.05 -2.62
C LEU A 567 34.20 -22.21 -3.61
N SER A 568 34.91 -21.19 -3.12
CA SER A 568 35.86 -20.45 -3.98
C SER A 568 36.88 -21.42 -4.60
N GLY A 569 37.25 -21.28 -5.87
CA GLY A 569 38.16 -22.24 -6.52
C GLY A 569 37.52 -23.57 -6.96
N SER A 570 36.23 -23.80 -6.70
CA SER A 570 35.53 -25.03 -7.12
C SER A 570 35.30 -25.15 -8.63
N GLY A 571 35.69 -24.18 -9.46
CA GLY A 571 35.52 -24.26 -10.93
C GLY A 571 34.19 -23.73 -11.49
N LYS A 572 33.31 -23.14 -10.66
CA LYS A 572 32.05 -22.50 -11.10
C LYS A 572 32.21 -21.55 -12.28
N SER A 573 33.12 -20.57 -12.18
CA SER A 573 33.32 -19.57 -13.23
C SER A 573 33.77 -20.21 -14.55
N THR A 574 34.56 -21.28 -14.50
CA THR A 574 34.96 -22.04 -15.69
C THR A 574 33.77 -22.73 -16.35
N LEU A 575 32.94 -23.44 -15.56
CA LEU A 575 31.74 -24.11 -16.05
C LEU A 575 30.70 -23.10 -16.58
N ALA A 576 30.50 -21.99 -15.88
CA ALA A 576 29.58 -20.93 -16.25
C ALA A 576 29.96 -20.26 -17.58
N ASN A 577 31.24 -19.98 -17.80
CA ASN A 577 31.73 -19.44 -19.08
C ASN A 577 31.60 -20.45 -20.23
N ALA A 578 31.92 -21.72 -19.98
CA ALA A 578 31.73 -22.78 -20.98
C ALA A 578 30.25 -22.94 -21.37
N LEU A 579 29.36 -22.95 -20.38
CA LEU A 579 27.91 -23.00 -20.59
C LEU A 579 27.42 -21.77 -21.37
N LYS A 580 27.85 -20.55 -21.00
CA LYS A 580 27.52 -19.31 -21.73
C LYS A 580 27.86 -19.44 -23.21
N GLY A 581 29.10 -19.83 -23.52
CA GLY A 581 29.55 -19.99 -24.91
C GLY A 581 28.68 -20.97 -25.69
N LYS A 582 28.33 -22.11 -25.09
CA LYS A 582 27.48 -23.14 -25.71
C LYS A 582 26.03 -22.72 -25.86
N LEU A 583 25.49 -21.94 -24.92
CA LEU A 583 24.15 -21.36 -25.01
C LEU A 583 24.07 -20.32 -26.12
N THR A 584 25.06 -19.43 -26.22
CA THR A 584 25.14 -18.44 -27.31
C THR A 584 25.27 -19.09 -28.68
N GLU A 585 26.05 -20.18 -28.78
CA GLU A 585 26.20 -20.98 -30.00
C GLU A 585 24.87 -21.63 -30.43
N LYS A 586 24.15 -22.26 -29.48
CA LYS A 586 22.89 -22.98 -29.78
C LYS A 586 21.68 -22.06 -29.96
N TYR A 587 21.63 -20.94 -29.24
CA TYR A 587 20.49 -20.02 -29.23
C TYR A 587 20.93 -18.58 -29.62
N PRO A 588 21.36 -18.34 -30.88
CA PRO A 588 21.93 -17.07 -31.29
C PRO A 588 20.97 -15.88 -31.21
N CYS A 589 19.65 -16.12 -31.17
CA CYS A 589 18.63 -15.08 -31.03
C CYS A 589 18.19 -14.83 -29.58
N ARG A 590 18.84 -15.47 -28.59
CA ARG A 590 18.48 -15.37 -27.19
C ARG A 590 19.65 -14.84 -26.37
N GLU A 591 19.42 -13.70 -25.71
CA GLU A 591 20.44 -13.06 -24.90
C GLU A 591 20.82 -13.90 -23.68
N VAL A 592 22.13 -14.10 -23.48
CA VAL A 592 22.71 -14.87 -22.38
C VAL A 592 23.58 -13.94 -21.53
N SER A 593 23.09 -13.62 -20.33
CA SER A 593 23.83 -12.82 -19.34
C SER A 593 24.62 -13.72 -18.40
N LEU A 594 25.87 -13.35 -18.09
CA LEU A 594 26.69 -14.03 -17.09
C LEU A 594 26.86 -13.10 -15.90
N LEU A 595 26.42 -13.51 -14.71
CA LEU A 595 26.63 -12.81 -13.45
C LEU A 595 27.68 -13.59 -12.66
N ASP A 596 28.95 -13.35 -12.98
CA ASP A 596 30.10 -13.93 -12.27
C ASP A 596 30.64 -12.98 -11.19
N ALA A 597 31.33 -13.53 -10.19
CA ALA A 597 31.75 -12.84 -8.99
C ALA A 597 32.55 -11.54 -9.25
N ASP A 598 33.34 -11.49 -10.33
CA ASP A 598 34.15 -10.32 -10.67
C ASP A 598 33.32 -9.20 -11.32
N GLU A 599 32.36 -9.53 -12.18
CA GLU A 599 31.40 -8.55 -12.73
C GLU A 599 30.44 -8.03 -11.65
N ILE A 600 29.98 -8.93 -10.79
CA ILE A 600 29.12 -8.61 -9.65
C ILE A 600 29.83 -7.66 -8.68
N ARG A 601 31.08 -7.97 -8.29
CA ARG A 601 31.85 -7.12 -7.35
C ARG A 601 32.08 -5.72 -7.89
N THR A 602 32.32 -5.60 -9.19
CA THR A 602 32.56 -4.32 -9.84
C THR A 602 31.30 -3.46 -9.89
N ASN A 603 30.15 -4.06 -10.22
CA ASN A 603 28.94 -3.31 -10.58
C ASN A 603 27.82 -3.31 -9.54
N LEU A 604 27.70 -4.36 -8.71
CA LEU A 604 26.56 -4.60 -7.82
C LEU A 604 26.92 -4.60 -6.32
N SER A 605 28.17 -4.95 -6.00
CA SER A 605 28.58 -5.24 -4.61
C SER A 605 29.64 -4.27 -4.07
N LYS A 606 29.98 -3.21 -4.82
CA LYS A 606 30.91 -2.18 -4.33
C LYS A 606 30.38 -1.59 -3.03
N GLY A 607 31.20 -1.63 -1.98
CA GLY A 607 30.84 -1.15 -0.64
C GLY A 607 30.30 -2.22 0.32
N LEU A 608 30.07 -3.46 -0.12
CA LEU A 608 29.75 -4.58 0.78
C LEU A 608 31.05 -5.21 1.31
N GLY A 609 31.07 -5.52 2.61
CA GLY A 609 32.15 -6.22 3.28
C GLY A 609 32.02 -7.75 3.18
N PHE A 610 32.59 -8.44 4.18
CA PHE A 610 32.60 -9.90 4.27
C PHE A 610 31.71 -10.45 5.38
N SER A 611 30.91 -9.60 6.03
CA SER A 611 29.97 -10.03 7.07
C SER A 611 28.91 -10.98 6.53
N LYS A 612 28.22 -11.70 7.43
CA LYS A 612 27.09 -12.56 7.05
C LYS A 612 26.01 -11.73 6.34
N GLU A 613 25.68 -10.57 6.90
CA GLU A 613 24.65 -9.65 6.39
C GLU A 613 25.02 -9.10 5.01
N ASP A 614 26.29 -8.72 4.79
CA ASP A 614 26.78 -8.24 3.49
C ASP A 614 26.71 -9.34 2.42
N ARG A 615 27.03 -10.58 2.79
CA ARG A 615 26.94 -11.73 1.89
C ARG A 615 25.51 -12.06 1.52
N SER A 616 24.62 -12.10 2.51
CA SER A 616 23.19 -12.31 2.26
C SER A 616 22.64 -11.21 1.35
N THR A 617 22.98 -9.95 1.62
CA THR A 617 22.62 -8.82 0.77
C THR A 617 23.14 -8.99 -0.66
N ASN A 618 24.41 -9.40 -0.82
CA ASN A 618 25.00 -9.64 -2.13
C ASN A 618 24.27 -10.75 -2.90
N VAL A 619 24.01 -11.89 -2.25
CA VAL A 619 23.31 -13.04 -2.85
C VAL A 619 21.90 -12.64 -3.28
N ARG A 620 21.15 -11.93 -2.44
CA ARG A 620 19.79 -11.45 -2.76
C ARG A 620 19.78 -10.41 -3.88
N ARG A 621 20.77 -9.51 -3.96
CA ARG A 621 20.93 -8.56 -5.08
C ARG A 621 21.13 -9.27 -6.42
N ILE A 622 22.01 -10.28 -6.44
CA ILE A 622 22.22 -11.09 -7.65
C ILE A 622 20.93 -11.80 -8.04
N GLY A 623 20.20 -12.35 -7.07
CA GLY A 623 18.90 -12.98 -7.32
C GLY A 623 17.87 -12.04 -7.93
N TYR A 624 17.80 -10.79 -7.47
CA TYR A 624 16.93 -9.76 -8.06
C TYR A 624 17.30 -9.43 -9.50
N VAL A 625 18.59 -9.23 -9.81
CA VAL A 625 19.02 -8.98 -11.20
C VAL A 625 18.73 -10.20 -12.08
N ALA A 626 18.99 -11.40 -11.58
CA ALA A 626 18.69 -12.64 -12.29
C ALA A 626 17.18 -12.80 -12.53
N SER A 627 16.32 -12.46 -11.57
CA SER A 627 14.86 -12.55 -11.73
C SER A 627 14.34 -11.60 -12.80
N GLU A 628 14.92 -10.41 -12.91
CA GLU A 628 14.56 -9.44 -13.96
C GLU A 628 14.96 -9.92 -15.36
N ILE A 629 16.15 -10.50 -15.51
CA ILE A 629 16.58 -11.10 -16.79
C ILE A 629 15.65 -12.26 -17.17
N VAL A 630 15.31 -13.13 -16.20
CA VAL A 630 14.37 -14.24 -16.39
C VAL A 630 12.96 -13.73 -16.77
N ARG A 631 12.46 -12.68 -16.10
CA ARG A 631 11.18 -12.03 -16.38
C ARG A 631 11.08 -11.52 -17.82
N HIS A 632 12.20 -11.12 -18.42
CA HIS A 632 12.28 -10.68 -19.81
C HIS A 632 12.62 -11.78 -20.81
N GLY A 633 12.60 -13.05 -20.40
CA GLY A 633 12.82 -14.21 -21.28
C GLY A 633 14.29 -14.54 -21.57
N GLY A 634 15.22 -13.79 -20.98
CA GLY A 634 16.66 -14.01 -21.12
C GLY A 634 17.12 -15.31 -20.44
N ILE A 635 18.35 -15.73 -20.78
CA ILE A 635 19.05 -16.77 -20.03
C ILE A 635 20.08 -16.07 -19.14
N VAL A 636 20.10 -16.40 -17.85
CA VAL A 636 21.09 -15.89 -16.92
C VAL A 636 21.88 -17.03 -16.32
N VAL A 637 23.20 -16.95 -16.41
CA VAL A 637 24.13 -17.86 -15.76
C VAL A 637 24.73 -17.11 -14.58
N VAL A 638 24.50 -17.60 -13.37
CA VAL A 638 25.03 -17.00 -12.13
C VAL A 638 26.14 -17.89 -11.59
N ALA A 639 27.28 -17.29 -11.22
CA ALA A 639 28.37 -17.99 -10.55
C ALA A 639 28.82 -17.20 -9.31
N ASN A 640 28.36 -17.65 -8.14
CA ASN A 640 28.76 -17.07 -6.86
C ASN A 640 28.88 -18.17 -5.78
N ILE A 641 29.33 -17.78 -4.58
CA ILE A 641 29.50 -18.75 -3.48
C ILE A 641 28.14 -19.12 -2.87
N ALA A 642 27.27 -18.14 -2.64
CA ALA A 642 25.94 -18.28 -2.02
C ALA A 642 25.91 -19.30 -0.84
N PRO A 643 26.63 -19.02 0.26
CA PRO A 643 26.91 -20.01 1.30
C PRO A 643 25.70 -20.44 2.14
N TYR A 644 24.67 -19.61 2.24
CA TYR A 644 23.52 -19.83 3.13
C TYR A 644 22.30 -20.32 2.35
N GLN A 645 21.67 -21.39 2.83
CA GLN A 645 20.48 -21.99 2.24
C GLN A 645 19.31 -21.00 2.19
N GLU A 646 19.11 -20.20 3.23
CA GLU A 646 18.03 -19.21 3.31
C GLU A 646 18.03 -18.24 2.11
N ASP A 647 19.20 -17.73 1.74
CA ASP A 647 19.32 -16.76 0.64
C ASP A 647 19.13 -17.41 -0.73
N ARG A 648 19.56 -18.67 -0.89
CA ARG A 648 19.32 -19.45 -2.10
C ARG A 648 17.84 -19.76 -2.26
N GLU A 649 17.14 -20.11 -1.19
CA GLU A 649 15.69 -20.32 -1.20
C GLU A 649 14.91 -19.04 -1.50
N PHE A 650 15.35 -17.90 -0.95
CA PHE A 650 14.80 -16.60 -1.30
C PHE A 650 14.91 -16.33 -2.81
N ASN A 651 16.11 -16.50 -3.37
CA ASN A 651 16.35 -16.31 -4.80
C ASN A 651 15.59 -17.32 -5.67
N ARG A 652 15.53 -18.58 -5.26
CA ARG A 652 14.75 -19.62 -5.93
C ARG A 652 13.29 -19.22 -6.02
N LYS A 653 12.67 -18.82 -4.91
CA LYS A 653 11.27 -18.35 -4.89
C LYS A 653 11.05 -17.14 -5.80
N LEU A 654 11.94 -16.14 -5.72
CA LEU A 654 11.86 -14.92 -6.53
C LEU A 654 12.04 -15.17 -8.04
N ILE A 655 12.96 -16.05 -8.42
CA ILE A 655 13.23 -16.33 -9.84
C ILE A 655 12.15 -17.26 -10.41
N THR A 656 11.70 -18.24 -9.63
CA THR A 656 10.64 -19.18 -10.04
C THR A 656 9.29 -18.50 -10.28
N SER A 657 9.03 -17.32 -9.68
CA SER A 657 7.81 -16.57 -10.00
C SER A 657 7.78 -16.00 -11.41
N TYR A 658 8.92 -15.91 -12.11
CA TYR A 658 9.03 -15.36 -13.47
C TYR A 658 9.50 -16.36 -14.52
N GLY A 659 10.15 -17.44 -14.12
CA GLY A 659 10.64 -18.46 -15.04
C GLY A 659 11.28 -19.64 -14.31
N LYS A 660 12.30 -20.25 -14.91
CA LYS A 660 12.90 -21.47 -14.37
C LYS A 660 14.18 -21.15 -13.58
N TYR A 661 14.35 -21.80 -12.43
CA TYR A 661 15.56 -21.74 -11.61
C TYR A 661 16.16 -23.14 -11.53
N VAL A 662 17.42 -23.28 -11.94
CA VAL A 662 18.19 -24.52 -11.93
C VAL A 662 19.44 -24.30 -11.09
N GLU A 663 19.50 -24.93 -9.92
CA GLU A 663 20.64 -24.84 -9.01
C GLU A 663 21.66 -25.93 -9.33
N LEU A 664 22.91 -25.52 -9.59
CA LEU A 664 24.01 -26.39 -9.98
C LEU A 664 25.06 -26.35 -8.87
N TYR A 665 25.16 -27.42 -8.08
CA TYR A 665 26.13 -27.50 -7.01
C TYR A 665 27.44 -28.10 -7.51
N VAL A 666 28.50 -27.29 -7.47
CA VAL A 666 29.84 -27.73 -7.84
C VAL A 666 30.56 -28.24 -6.60
N ASP A 667 30.42 -29.55 -6.36
CA ASP A 667 30.86 -30.25 -5.16
C ASP A 667 32.36 -30.61 -5.23
N THR A 668 33.20 -29.59 -5.23
CA THR A 668 34.65 -29.77 -5.19
C THR A 668 35.12 -29.75 -3.74
N PRO A 669 35.87 -30.78 -3.28
CA PRO A 669 36.46 -30.79 -1.95
C PRO A 669 37.26 -29.52 -1.66
N ILE A 670 37.25 -29.08 -0.40
CA ILE A 670 37.92 -27.83 0.00
C ILE A 670 39.43 -27.91 -0.23
N GLU A 671 40.04 -29.08 -0.04
CA GLU A 671 41.46 -29.32 -0.23
C GLU A 671 41.87 -29.01 -1.67
N VAL A 672 41.08 -29.49 -2.63
CA VAL A 672 41.28 -29.22 -4.06
C VAL A 672 41.04 -27.73 -4.38
N CYS A 673 40.09 -27.09 -3.70
CA CYS A 673 39.84 -25.66 -3.85
C CYS A 673 41.02 -24.81 -3.33
N GLU A 674 41.63 -25.22 -2.22
CA GLU A 674 42.80 -24.58 -1.60
C GLU A 674 44.06 -24.74 -2.48
N GLU A 675 44.26 -25.93 -3.07
CA GLU A 675 45.33 -26.16 -4.05
C GLU A 675 45.21 -25.24 -5.28
N ARG A 676 43.97 -24.93 -5.67
CA ARG A 676 43.62 -24.07 -6.81
C ARG A 676 43.48 -22.59 -6.43
N ASP A 677 44.02 -22.13 -5.29
CA ASP A 677 43.83 -20.77 -4.77
C ASP A 677 44.57 -19.68 -5.59
N VAL A 678 44.10 -19.45 -6.82
CA VAL A 678 44.67 -18.46 -7.76
C VAL A 678 44.69 -17.04 -7.17
N LYS A 679 43.73 -16.71 -6.29
CA LYS A 679 43.55 -15.37 -5.71
C LYS A 679 44.23 -15.22 -4.33
N GLY A 680 44.87 -16.27 -3.81
CA GLY A 680 45.55 -16.27 -2.49
C GLY A 680 44.61 -16.08 -1.30
N LEU A 681 43.30 -16.29 -1.49
CA LEU A 681 42.26 -16.01 -0.49
C LEU A 681 42.22 -17.06 0.63
N TYR A 682 42.42 -18.33 0.28
CA TYR A 682 42.51 -19.41 1.27
C TYR A 682 43.78 -19.28 2.10
N LYS A 683 44.91 -18.94 1.45
CA LYS A 683 46.18 -18.69 2.17
C LYS A 683 46.05 -17.54 3.17
N ALA A 684 45.40 -16.44 2.78
CA ALA A 684 45.13 -15.32 3.67
C ALA A 684 44.15 -15.68 4.81
N ALA A 685 43.13 -16.48 4.52
CA ALA A 685 42.18 -16.95 5.53
C ALA A 685 42.86 -17.87 6.58
N ARG A 686 43.67 -18.82 6.14
CA ARG A 686 44.44 -19.73 7.02
C ARG A 686 45.49 -18.98 7.85
N ALA A 687 46.06 -17.91 7.31
CA ALA A 687 46.97 -17.01 8.04
C ALA A 687 46.25 -16.07 9.03
N GLY A 688 44.92 -16.08 9.08
CA GLY A 688 44.11 -15.23 9.97
C GLY A 688 44.01 -13.76 9.55
N THR A 689 44.58 -13.38 8.40
CA THR A 689 44.52 -12.01 7.87
C THR A 689 43.18 -11.71 7.19
N LEU A 690 42.49 -12.75 6.69
CA LEU A 690 41.13 -12.66 6.16
C LEU A 690 40.15 -13.40 7.07
N LYS A 691 39.38 -12.66 7.86
CA LYS A 691 38.37 -13.22 8.77
C LYS A 691 37.06 -13.54 8.06
N GLY A 692 36.36 -14.58 8.52
CA GLY A 692 35.04 -15.00 8.04
C GLY A 692 35.07 -15.64 6.65
N PHE A 693 36.18 -16.18 6.17
CA PHE A 693 36.21 -16.78 4.84
C PHE A 693 35.40 -18.07 4.76
N THR A 694 34.51 -18.18 3.77
CA THR A 694 33.63 -19.33 3.57
C THR A 694 34.43 -20.63 3.38
N GLY A 695 34.08 -21.67 4.13
CA GLY A 695 34.76 -22.97 4.14
C GLY A 695 35.93 -23.05 5.13
N VAL A 696 36.41 -21.94 5.68
CA VAL A 696 37.50 -21.92 6.68
C VAL A 696 37.02 -21.41 8.04
N SER A 697 36.46 -20.19 8.08
CA SER A 697 35.96 -19.56 9.31
C SER A 697 34.46 -19.24 9.28
N ASP A 698 33.85 -19.17 8.10
CA ASP A 698 32.39 -19.12 7.93
C ASP A 698 31.88 -20.42 7.29
N PRO A 699 30.67 -20.89 7.66
CA PRO A 699 30.12 -22.13 7.13
C PRO A 699 29.73 -22.00 5.65
N PHE A 700 29.79 -23.12 4.94
CA PHE A 700 29.14 -23.32 3.65
C PHE A 700 28.09 -24.40 3.86
N GLU A 701 26.82 -24.07 3.61
CA GLU A 701 25.71 -25.02 3.72
C GLU A 701 25.47 -25.63 2.33
N PRO A 702 25.79 -26.91 2.08
CA PRO A 702 25.57 -27.52 0.78
C PRO A 702 24.08 -27.54 0.42
N PRO A 703 23.70 -27.23 -0.84
CA PRO A 703 22.30 -27.25 -1.26
C PRO A 703 21.74 -28.67 -1.31
N THR A 704 20.50 -28.84 -0.86
CA THR A 704 19.84 -30.16 -0.75
C THR A 704 18.95 -30.53 -1.94
N ASN A 705 18.53 -29.56 -2.75
CA ASN A 705 17.65 -29.76 -3.91
C ASN A 705 18.26 -29.14 -5.17
N CYS A 706 19.33 -29.74 -5.68
CA CYS A 706 20.14 -29.23 -6.77
C CYS A 706 20.64 -30.34 -7.70
N GLU A 707 21.11 -29.94 -8.87
CA GLU A 707 21.89 -30.78 -9.78
C GLU A 707 23.35 -30.79 -9.29
N VAL A 708 23.85 -31.94 -8.84
CA VAL A 708 25.22 -32.08 -8.30
C VAL A 708 26.21 -32.34 -9.43
N ILE A 709 27.29 -31.56 -9.46
CA ILE A 709 28.33 -31.60 -10.49
C ILE A 709 29.67 -31.97 -9.84
N SER A 710 30.20 -33.15 -10.18
CA SER A 710 31.55 -33.58 -9.83
C SER A 710 32.57 -33.22 -10.91
N LEU A 711 33.80 -32.87 -10.51
CA LEU A 711 34.89 -32.45 -11.40
C LEU A 711 35.94 -33.54 -11.68
N ASP A 712 35.59 -34.82 -11.55
CA ASP A 712 36.53 -35.95 -11.71
C ASP A 712 37.22 -35.97 -13.10
N ASN A 713 36.51 -35.56 -14.16
CA ASN A 713 37.07 -35.39 -15.50
C ASN A 713 36.50 -34.14 -16.19
N LYS A 714 37.36 -33.13 -16.41
CA LYS A 714 36.98 -31.80 -16.92
C LYS A 714 36.14 -31.83 -18.21
N HIS A 715 36.48 -32.69 -19.17
CA HIS A 715 35.76 -32.73 -20.46
C HIS A 715 34.39 -33.38 -20.34
N GLU A 716 34.30 -34.47 -19.57
CA GLU A 716 33.04 -35.15 -19.28
C GLU A 716 32.12 -34.28 -18.42
N THR A 717 32.66 -33.54 -17.44
CA THR A 717 31.86 -32.63 -16.61
C THR A 717 31.26 -31.48 -17.42
N ILE A 718 32.01 -30.88 -18.35
CA ILE A 718 31.45 -29.81 -19.20
C ILE A 718 30.32 -30.36 -20.06
N ALA A 719 30.49 -31.53 -20.68
CA ALA A 719 29.45 -32.17 -21.47
C ALA A 719 28.21 -32.51 -20.62
N GLN A 720 28.40 -33.01 -19.40
CA GLN A 720 27.31 -33.28 -18.45
C GLN A 720 26.55 -32.00 -18.08
N VAL A 721 27.25 -30.93 -17.70
CA VAL A 721 26.63 -29.63 -17.37
C VAL A 721 25.81 -29.10 -18.54
N ILE A 722 26.37 -29.15 -19.76
CA ILE A 722 25.65 -28.73 -20.97
C ILE A 722 24.40 -29.58 -21.17
N SER A 723 24.49 -30.90 -21.06
CA SER A 723 23.36 -31.82 -21.23
C SER A 723 22.24 -31.54 -20.22
N VAL A 724 22.59 -31.39 -18.94
CA VAL A 724 21.63 -31.06 -17.87
C VAL A 724 20.97 -29.71 -18.14
N CYS A 725 21.77 -28.67 -18.45
CA CYS A 725 21.23 -27.33 -18.67
C CYS A 725 20.32 -27.25 -19.90
N PHE A 726 20.67 -27.93 -21.00
CA PHE A 726 19.90 -27.86 -22.25
C PHE A 726 18.52 -28.52 -22.11
N LYS A 727 18.41 -29.61 -21.34
CA LYS A 727 17.11 -30.23 -20.98
C LYS A 727 16.17 -29.28 -20.24
N HIS A 728 16.69 -28.20 -19.65
CA HIS A 728 15.86 -27.23 -18.96
C HIS A 728 15.36 -26.10 -19.85
N ILE A 729 15.89 -25.96 -21.08
CA ILE A 729 15.54 -24.94 -22.06
C ILE A 729 14.62 -25.51 -23.15
N GLU A 730 14.91 -26.73 -23.60
CA GLU A 730 14.01 -27.58 -24.38
C GLU A 730 12.75 -27.91 -23.57
#